data_AF-A0A067BKT9-F1
#
_entry.id   AF-A0A067BKT9-F1
#
_cell.length_a   1.000
_cell.length_b   1.000
_cell.length_c   1.000
_cell.angle_alpha   90.00
_cell.angle_beta   90.00
_cell.angle_gamma   90.00
#
_symmetry.space_group_name_H-M   'P 1'
#
loop_
_entity.id
_entity.type
_entity.pdbx_description
1 polymer ?
#
loop_
_entity_poly.entity_id
_entity_poly.type
_entity_poly.pdbx_seq_one_letter_code
_entity_poly.pdbx_strand_id
1 'polypeptide(L)'
;MSPTTTPAAATAPYDETAATCADEGAMLAAEAAHVDDATEARDEAPTMNSDGVERIIPMLAAWKDLEELGRVESFRNSWPCVEMHNPPTVVHHLAAEVLHLLPAIHVRAPVNANLLAKKLRHDTDVVLTADLGDNDATSFEDRKTSFVAVVDKWHDHVVGAAFRCVHDQAAADALVAAVTTTGHVPSTLCLRLDDVQRPRVAFNAARVLQWLQQGHARCLELWCPSVVDAQGLADAIHGSHHVTSLSLHIDGAPVDEEAVHLALSLRPLHHLATIDVGLNRHTLSLLGQLDPATLSSLRIVSTNVDSGFFDLSDALVRFSSLQHVVVRRGMFHSFGTGTCTHLRSADLTFDVPNETVMPELSQWLATSTALTQLTLVFDRMRGCNRTALGAIARVLPQLVARGLEHLTLYTNLITVDDATKLGIALAKTYSHQPLHVSFPGLRFYNDASWIRILLAALGSCFNVKLSFHQDFFSQVDPEIDALVAQHGLIRPTVQDSTDLVHFKSPRLPQARAITIDASRGSFVTGVNVNAAAVALSELCGALASCSNVQMAALTHLLDQESADACLAAMAAHRLHVLEVSTDGRFVEPFDTVQIGSWLMEPDASGLRLEVDSVVDAPALAVAICTAPALTSLSLSMRDDSVQAALAASSMSLHRLTHLHLDATISTVGLLGKLTPRSVTSLRLTEHEEHLSVDVGPAISRFSALEYLEVSNCVLSGESFIDATCHRLRSAIISVRGDGAPQQLVQWLATSKFLKQLELRWDKNVQTDAYLNAVAGVLPLLMERGLQQLTLAPPCESSEDGFRAATDAVAYALTTGCNSRPLVVDLSSGPFGKSARTTLLTALAACSNVMIRFERYLAPAAKAAMDETAAQLGLRNLGFLSFKSPQ
;
A
#
# COMPACT_ATOMS: atom_id res chain seq x y z
N MET A 1 4.69 -81.90 21.53
CA MET A 1 3.70 -81.62 22.58
C MET A 1 2.73 -80.57 22.04
N SER A 2 1.52 -81.01 21.69
CA SER A 2 0.29 -80.21 21.48
C SER A 2 -0.24 -79.70 22.85
N PRO A 3 -1.34 -78.92 22.99
CA PRO A 3 -2.41 -78.55 22.02
C PRO A 3 -2.74 -77.03 21.94
N THR A 4 -3.34 -76.44 20.90
CA THR A 4 -4.64 -76.59 20.19
C THR A 4 -5.86 -76.03 20.94
N THR A 5 -6.53 -75.00 20.39
CA THR A 5 -7.97 -74.99 19.98
C THR A 5 -8.42 -73.64 19.37
N THR A 6 -8.89 -73.71 18.12
CA THR A 6 -9.96 -72.86 17.51
C THR A 6 -11.31 -73.53 17.77
N PRO A 7 -12.47 -72.87 17.64
CA PRO A 7 -13.26 -72.91 16.38
C PRO A 7 -14.12 -71.63 16.19
N ALA A 8 -15.02 -71.43 15.22
CA ALA A 8 -15.19 -71.75 13.80
C ALA A 8 -16.42 -70.95 13.33
N ALA A 9 -16.53 -70.74 12.02
CA ALA A 9 -17.55 -69.97 11.31
C ALA A 9 -18.98 -70.59 11.31
N ALA A 10 -19.97 -69.78 10.93
CA ALA A 10 -21.25 -70.25 10.39
C ALA A 10 -21.67 -69.38 9.19
N THR A 11 -22.17 -70.05 8.15
CA THR A 11 -22.46 -69.58 6.80
C THR A 11 -23.96 -69.72 6.47
N ALA A 12 -24.42 -68.85 5.55
CA ALA A 12 -25.50 -69.03 4.54
C ALA A 12 -26.98 -68.88 4.97
N PRO A 13 -27.95 -68.84 4.03
CA PRO A 13 -28.14 -67.93 2.86
C PRO A 13 -29.62 -67.45 2.74
N TYR A 14 -30.00 -66.61 1.76
CA TYR A 14 -31.19 -66.80 0.88
C TYR A 14 -31.41 -65.67 -0.14
N ASP A 15 -31.91 -66.11 -1.30
CA ASP A 15 -32.07 -65.48 -2.61
C ASP A 15 -33.32 -64.59 -2.83
N GLU A 16 -33.19 -63.79 -3.91
CA GLU A 16 -34.16 -63.39 -4.95
C GLU A 16 -35.63 -63.01 -4.60
N THR A 17 -36.07 -61.85 -5.12
CA THR A 17 -36.99 -61.81 -6.30
C THR A 17 -37.27 -60.37 -6.78
N ALA A 18 -37.51 -60.28 -8.09
CA ALA A 18 -37.70 -59.09 -8.91
C ALA A 18 -39.16 -58.63 -9.04
N ALA A 19 -39.38 -57.36 -9.44
CA ALA A 19 -40.47 -56.85 -10.32
C ALA A 19 -40.38 -55.30 -10.40
N THR A 20 -39.94 -54.68 -11.50
CA THR A 20 -40.72 -54.21 -12.69
C THR A 20 -41.84 -53.21 -12.42
N CYS A 21 -41.65 -51.97 -12.89
CA CYS A 21 -42.56 -51.07 -13.67
C CYS A 21 -41.73 -49.80 -13.95
N ALA A 22 -41.19 -49.50 -15.13
CA ALA A 22 -41.79 -49.31 -16.46
C ALA A 22 -42.87 -48.21 -16.52
N ASP A 23 -42.39 -47.06 -17.01
CA ASP A 23 -42.95 -46.28 -18.13
C ASP A 23 -44.00 -45.17 -17.91
N GLU A 24 -43.96 -44.25 -18.88
CA GLU A 24 -44.80 -43.06 -19.14
C GLU A 24 -44.41 -41.76 -18.40
N GLY A 25 -44.14 -40.63 -19.05
CA GLY A 25 -44.26 -40.29 -20.46
C GLY A 25 -44.04 -38.78 -20.63
N ALA A 26 -43.31 -38.42 -21.68
CA ALA A 26 -43.05 -37.06 -22.13
C ALA A 26 -44.29 -36.39 -22.76
N MET A 27 -44.37 -35.05 -22.70
CA MET A 27 -45.12 -34.09 -23.56
C MET A 27 -45.24 -32.78 -22.75
N LEU A 28 -44.99 -31.54 -23.17
CA LEU A 28 -44.84 -30.78 -24.42
C LEU A 28 -44.21 -29.43 -23.97
N ALA A 29 -43.11 -28.88 -24.50
CA ALA A 29 -42.98 -28.09 -25.73
C ALA A 29 -44.17 -27.17 -26.09
N ALA A 30 -44.03 -25.85 -25.94
CA ALA A 30 -44.18 -24.83 -27.00
C ALA A 30 -44.45 -23.40 -26.46
N GLU A 31 -44.09 -22.41 -27.30
CA GLU A 31 -44.27 -20.95 -27.22
C GLU A 31 -43.21 -20.22 -26.36
N ALA A 32 -42.12 -19.63 -26.88
CA ALA A 32 -41.86 -18.89 -28.12
C ALA A 32 -42.77 -17.66 -28.31
N ALA A 33 -42.26 -16.45 -28.05
CA ALA A 33 -41.93 -15.48 -29.11
C ALA A 33 -41.75 -14.03 -28.59
N HIS A 34 -40.83 -13.34 -29.28
CA HIS A 34 -40.69 -11.89 -29.52
C HIS A 34 -39.83 -11.03 -28.57
N VAL A 35 -38.63 -10.58 -28.99
CA VAL A 35 -38.25 -9.59 -30.06
C VAL A 35 -38.28 -8.18 -29.47
N ASP A 36 -37.31 -7.27 -29.61
CA ASP A 36 -35.97 -7.21 -30.20
C ASP A 36 -35.30 -5.93 -29.63
N ASP A 37 -34.03 -5.74 -30.00
CA ASP A 37 -33.42 -4.45 -30.37
C ASP A 37 -32.53 -3.72 -29.34
N ALA A 38 -31.21 -3.85 -29.53
CA ALA A 38 -30.22 -2.78 -29.45
C ALA A 38 -28.81 -3.30 -29.84
N THR A 39 -28.50 -3.24 -31.14
CA THR A 39 -27.14 -3.31 -31.70
C THR A 39 -26.52 -1.92 -31.87
N GLU A 40 -25.18 -1.90 -31.88
CA GLU A 40 -24.25 -0.86 -32.39
C GLU A 40 -23.77 0.26 -31.44
N ALA A 41 -22.59 0.05 -30.86
CA ALA A 41 -21.38 0.85 -31.08
C ALA A 41 -20.17 0.07 -30.53
N ARG A 42 -19.42 -0.61 -31.41
CA ARG A 42 -18.12 -1.20 -31.06
C ARG A 42 -17.05 -0.36 -31.74
N ASP A 43 -16.26 0.32 -30.92
CA ASP A 43 -15.07 1.07 -31.33
C ASP A 43 -14.09 0.16 -32.08
N GLU A 44 -13.77 0.55 -33.32
CA GLU A 44 -12.70 -0.03 -34.11
C GLU A 44 -11.35 0.39 -33.50
N ALA A 45 -10.71 -0.50 -32.76
CA ALA A 45 -9.28 -0.38 -32.43
C ALA A 45 -8.46 -0.45 -33.73
N PRO A 46 -7.36 0.31 -33.89
CA PRO A 46 -6.55 0.28 -35.10
C PRO A 46 -5.91 -1.10 -35.26
N THR A 47 -6.42 -1.90 -36.18
CA THR A 47 -5.87 -3.22 -36.49
C THR A 47 -4.58 -3.05 -37.27
N MET A 48 -3.47 -3.44 -36.66
CA MET A 48 -2.17 -3.56 -37.32
C MET A 48 -2.27 -4.56 -38.48
N ASN A 49 -1.77 -4.22 -39.67
CA ASN A 49 -1.81 -5.16 -40.80
C ASN A 49 -0.98 -6.43 -40.49
N SER A 50 -1.37 -7.57 -41.03
CA SER A 50 -0.71 -8.86 -40.80
C SER A 50 0.78 -8.85 -41.17
N ASP A 51 1.17 -8.06 -42.16
CA ASP A 51 2.58 -7.89 -42.57
C ASP A 51 3.45 -7.24 -41.49
N GLY A 52 2.88 -6.38 -40.65
CA GLY A 52 3.57 -5.78 -39.50
C GLY A 52 3.86 -6.81 -38.41
N VAL A 53 2.87 -7.66 -38.09
CA VAL A 53 2.99 -8.71 -37.07
C VAL A 53 4.01 -9.78 -37.50
N GLU A 54 4.00 -10.19 -38.77
CA GLU A 54 4.95 -11.17 -39.30
C GLU A 54 6.40 -10.68 -39.31
N ARG A 55 6.64 -9.36 -39.39
CA ARG A 55 8.00 -8.78 -39.28
C ARG A 55 8.46 -8.60 -37.83
N ILE A 56 7.54 -8.38 -36.89
CA ILE A 56 7.86 -8.13 -35.48
C ILE A 56 8.26 -9.43 -34.76
N ILE A 57 7.59 -10.55 -35.05
CA ILE A 57 7.80 -11.83 -34.34
C ILE A 57 9.26 -12.33 -34.43
N PRO A 58 9.92 -12.38 -35.61
CA PRO A 58 11.31 -12.82 -35.71
C PRO A 58 12.30 -11.90 -34.99
N MET A 59 11.96 -10.61 -34.88
CA MET A 59 12.81 -9.62 -34.23
C MET A 59 12.63 -9.56 -32.71
N LEU A 60 11.40 -9.75 -32.20
CA LEU A 60 11.15 -10.01 -30.78
C LEU A 60 11.84 -11.30 -30.33
N ALA A 61 11.86 -12.32 -31.20
CA ALA A 61 12.63 -13.55 -30.95
C ALA A 61 14.14 -13.26 -30.93
N ALA A 62 14.68 -12.55 -31.93
CA ALA A 62 16.09 -12.15 -31.95
C ALA A 62 16.48 -11.24 -30.77
N TRP A 63 15.55 -10.47 -30.21
CA TRP A 63 15.76 -9.65 -29.01
C TRP A 63 15.72 -10.44 -27.72
N LYS A 64 14.81 -11.40 -27.62
CA LYS A 64 14.80 -12.38 -26.54
C LYS A 64 16.08 -13.21 -26.57
N ASP A 65 16.56 -13.58 -27.74
CA ASP A 65 17.86 -14.24 -27.92
C ASP A 65 19.02 -13.31 -27.48
N LEU A 66 18.95 -12.00 -27.71
CA LEU A 66 19.95 -11.02 -27.25
C LEU A 66 19.89 -10.75 -25.73
N GLU A 67 18.71 -10.82 -25.12
CA GLU A 67 18.49 -10.81 -23.66
C GLU A 67 19.06 -12.09 -23.02
N GLU A 68 18.78 -13.26 -23.62
CA GLU A 68 19.31 -14.56 -23.20
C GLU A 68 20.84 -14.65 -23.36
N LEU A 69 21.40 -13.92 -24.34
CA LEU A 69 22.86 -13.75 -24.51
C LEU A 69 23.47 -12.68 -23.59
N GLY A 70 22.69 -12.06 -22.70
CA GLY A 70 23.16 -11.08 -21.71
C GLY A 70 23.61 -9.74 -22.32
N ARG A 71 23.23 -9.47 -23.57
CA ARG A 71 23.60 -8.23 -24.25
C ARG A 71 22.65 -7.08 -23.85
N VAL A 72 21.37 -7.36 -23.60
CA VAL A 72 20.36 -6.43 -23.07
C VAL A 72 20.00 -6.85 -21.62
N GLU A 73 19.86 -5.93 -20.66
CA GLU A 73 19.68 -6.25 -19.22
C GLU A 73 18.33 -6.85 -18.84
N SER A 74 17.30 -6.41 -19.56
CA SER A 74 15.91 -6.70 -19.27
C SER A 74 15.10 -6.23 -20.47
N PHE A 75 14.29 -7.13 -21.02
CA PHE A 75 13.31 -6.90 -22.06
C PHE A 75 11.93 -7.27 -21.51
N ARG A 76 11.14 -6.28 -21.10
CA ARG A 76 9.75 -6.49 -20.67
C ARG A 76 8.80 -6.13 -21.80
N ASN A 77 8.05 -7.13 -22.23
CA ASN A 77 7.01 -6.95 -23.23
C ASN A 77 5.65 -6.86 -22.52
N SER A 78 5.17 -5.65 -22.28
CA SER A 78 3.85 -5.36 -21.76
C SER A 78 3.06 -4.64 -22.83
N TRP A 79 2.63 -5.40 -23.85
CA TRP A 79 1.97 -4.83 -25.03
C TRP A 79 0.87 -3.85 -24.61
N PRO A 80 0.83 -2.63 -25.20
CA PRO A 80 1.58 -2.19 -26.39
C PRO A 80 2.99 -1.60 -26.13
N CYS A 81 3.54 -1.77 -24.93
CA CYS A 81 4.81 -1.17 -24.54
C CYS A 81 5.96 -2.17 -24.41
N VAL A 82 7.16 -1.75 -24.82
CA VAL A 82 8.41 -2.50 -24.69
C VAL A 82 9.40 -1.73 -23.84
N GLU A 83 9.84 -2.32 -22.74
CA GLU A 83 10.84 -1.73 -21.84
C GLU A 83 12.19 -2.44 -22.00
N MET A 84 13.25 -1.66 -22.27
CA MET A 84 14.61 -2.09 -22.58
C MET A 84 15.60 -1.45 -21.60
N HIS A 85 16.47 -2.25 -21.01
CA HIS A 85 17.50 -1.78 -20.09
C HIS A 85 18.92 -2.06 -20.63
N ASN A 86 19.79 -1.04 -20.68
CA ASN A 86 21.18 -1.06 -21.18
C ASN A 86 21.44 -1.94 -22.44
N PRO A 87 20.75 -1.71 -23.57
CA PRO A 87 21.11 -2.42 -24.80
C PRO A 87 22.54 -2.03 -25.27
N PRO A 88 23.33 -2.92 -25.91
CA PRO A 88 24.61 -2.57 -26.50
C PRO A 88 24.41 -1.73 -27.77
N THR A 89 25.43 -0.97 -28.16
CA THR A 89 25.40 -0.07 -29.34
C THR A 89 24.98 -0.75 -30.64
N VAL A 90 25.28 -2.05 -30.81
CA VAL A 90 24.84 -2.85 -31.97
C VAL A 90 23.33 -3.11 -31.96
N VAL A 91 22.73 -3.30 -30.78
CA VAL A 91 21.27 -3.48 -30.62
C VAL A 91 20.55 -2.15 -30.73
N HIS A 92 21.22 -1.01 -30.51
CA HIS A 92 20.63 0.31 -30.79
C HIS A 92 20.25 0.46 -32.26
N HIS A 93 20.98 -0.18 -33.19
CA HIS A 93 20.63 -0.19 -34.62
C HIS A 93 19.45 -1.13 -34.93
N LEU A 94 19.29 -2.22 -34.17
CA LEU A 94 18.14 -3.12 -34.30
C LEU A 94 16.89 -2.51 -33.67
N ALA A 95 16.96 -1.97 -32.44
CA ALA A 95 15.92 -1.15 -31.79
C ALA A 95 15.43 -0.06 -32.73
N ALA A 96 16.38 0.72 -33.25
CA ALA A 96 16.18 1.70 -34.31
C ALA A 96 15.36 1.19 -35.52
N GLU A 97 15.54 -0.06 -35.96
CA GLU A 97 14.82 -0.61 -37.11
C GLU A 97 13.40 -1.08 -36.80
N VAL A 98 13.03 -1.32 -35.55
CA VAL A 98 11.70 -1.83 -35.13
C VAL A 98 10.88 -0.81 -34.38
N LEU A 99 11.51 0.26 -33.88
CA LEU A 99 10.87 1.37 -33.16
C LEU A 99 9.61 1.87 -33.87
N HIS A 100 9.58 1.78 -35.20
CA HIS A 100 8.47 2.20 -36.03
C HIS A 100 7.22 1.31 -36.03
N LEU A 101 7.27 0.16 -35.34
CA LEU A 101 6.22 -0.85 -35.30
C LEU A 101 5.60 -0.99 -33.89
N LEU A 102 6.07 -0.25 -32.90
CA LEU A 102 5.64 -0.37 -31.51
C LEU A 102 4.98 0.95 -31.04
N PRO A 103 3.85 0.91 -30.33
CA PRO A 103 3.18 2.13 -29.87
C PRO A 103 3.92 2.88 -28.75
N ALA A 104 4.62 2.18 -27.85
CA ALA A 104 5.38 2.80 -26.78
C ALA A 104 6.69 2.05 -26.45
N ILE A 105 7.79 2.77 -26.20
CA ILE A 105 9.09 2.18 -25.85
C ILE A 105 9.75 2.92 -24.68
N HIS A 106 10.13 2.15 -23.66
CA HIS A 106 10.95 2.62 -22.54
C HIS A 106 12.39 2.14 -22.75
N VAL A 107 13.37 3.04 -22.77
CA VAL A 107 14.80 2.68 -22.83
C VAL A 107 15.53 3.26 -21.64
N ARG A 108 16.27 2.43 -20.90
CA ARG A 108 16.98 2.78 -19.67
C ARG A 108 18.48 2.48 -19.82
N ALA A 109 19.26 3.44 -20.34
CA ALA A 109 20.69 3.24 -20.62
C ALA A 109 21.50 4.53 -20.91
N PRO A 110 22.86 4.51 -20.86
CA PRO A 110 23.69 5.55 -21.48
C PRO A 110 23.63 5.37 -23.01
N VAL A 111 22.56 5.89 -23.61
CA VAL A 111 22.40 5.86 -25.06
C VAL A 111 23.03 7.10 -25.66
N ASN A 112 23.83 6.91 -26.73
CA ASN A 112 24.13 8.02 -27.64
C ASN A 112 22.82 8.45 -28.29
N ALA A 113 22.20 9.47 -27.72
CA ALA A 113 20.83 9.84 -28.04
C ALA A 113 20.71 10.41 -29.48
N ASN A 114 21.82 10.83 -30.11
CA ASN A 114 21.89 11.14 -31.55
C ASN A 114 21.69 9.90 -32.46
N LEU A 115 21.99 8.69 -31.97
CA LEU A 115 21.82 7.44 -32.73
C LEU A 115 20.36 6.97 -32.71
N LEU A 116 19.67 7.16 -31.58
CA LEU A 116 18.25 6.86 -31.40
C LEU A 116 17.36 7.79 -32.22
N ALA A 117 17.65 9.10 -32.19
CA ALA A 117 16.84 10.10 -32.87
C ALA A 117 16.91 10.05 -34.40
N LYS A 118 17.89 9.35 -34.98
CA LYS A 118 17.98 9.15 -36.45
C LYS A 118 17.04 8.07 -37.00
N LYS A 119 16.40 7.25 -36.17
CA LYS A 119 15.76 5.99 -36.62
C LYS A 119 14.34 5.71 -36.10
N LEU A 120 13.85 6.44 -35.10
CA LEU A 120 12.47 6.38 -34.61
C LEU A 120 11.46 6.88 -35.72
N ARG A 121 10.15 6.55 -35.64
CA ARG A 121 9.07 7.06 -36.56
C ARG A 121 8.24 8.17 -35.92
N HIS A 122 7.69 9.08 -36.74
CA HIS A 122 7.01 10.31 -36.29
C HIS A 122 5.83 10.14 -35.32
N ASP A 123 5.31 8.92 -35.15
CA ASP A 123 4.03 8.65 -34.47
C ASP A 123 4.17 7.69 -33.25
N THR A 124 5.39 7.48 -32.73
CA THR A 124 5.68 6.50 -31.65
C THR A 124 5.91 7.17 -30.30
N ASP A 125 5.34 6.63 -29.22
CA ASP A 125 5.56 7.13 -27.86
C ASP A 125 6.90 6.66 -27.32
N VAL A 126 7.78 7.61 -26.98
CA VAL A 126 9.11 7.28 -26.48
C VAL A 126 9.33 7.93 -25.13
N VAL A 127 9.39 7.10 -24.09
CA VAL A 127 9.79 7.53 -22.75
C VAL A 127 11.26 7.15 -22.57
N LEU A 128 12.15 8.12 -22.79
CA LEU A 128 13.59 7.92 -22.68
C LEU A 128 14.05 8.19 -21.24
N THR A 129 14.60 7.18 -20.58
CA THR A 129 15.26 7.32 -19.28
C THR A 129 16.76 7.19 -19.49
N ALA A 130 17.47 8.31 -19.66
CA ALA A 130 18.92 8.27 -19.87
C ALA A 130 19.67 8.38 -18.54
N ASP A 131 20.65 7.50 -18.35
CA ASP A 131 21.64 7.56 -17.27
C ASP A 131 22.96 7.95 -17.95
N LEU A 132 23.37 9.21 -17.86
CA LEU A 132 24.59 9.67 -18.54
C LEU A 132 25.81 9.39 -17.67
N GLY A 133 26.54 8.32 -18.01
CA GLY A 133 27.87 8.05 -17.47
C GLY A 133 28.93 8.93 -18.14
N ASP A 134 29.87 9.44 -17.34
CA ASP A 134 31.01 10.26 -17.74
C ASP A 134 31.74 9.71 -18.97
N ASN A 135 31.98 10.57 -19.97
CA ASN A 135 33.04 10.38 -20.96
C ASN A 135 33.87 11.67 -21.07
N ASP A 136 35.10 11.57 -20.54
CA ASP A 136 36.30 12.37 -20.80
C ASP A 136 36.22 13.92 -20.82
N ALA A 137 36.56 14.54 -19.67
CA ALA A 137 37.44 15.71 -19.60
C ALA A 137 38.05 15.88 -18.18
N THR A 138 39.27 15.35 -18.02
CA THR A 138 40.31 15.60 -16.99
C THR A 138 39.95 16.42 -15.73
N SER A 139 40.03 15.70 -14.58
CA SER A 139 40.19 16.13 -13.18
C SER A 139 39.07 16.94 -12.52
N PHE A 140 38.24 16.27 -11.71
CA PHE A 140 38.11 16.45 -10.25
C PHE A 140 37.16 15.37 -9.69
N GLU A 141 37.40 14.96 -8.44
CA GLU A 141 36.90 13.74 -7.77
C GLU A 141 35.37 13.50 -7.76
N ASP A 142 35.04 12.20 -7.88
CA ASP A 142 33.89 11.44 -7.37
C ASP A 142 32.54 12.18 -7.17
N ARG A 143 31.55 11.84 -8.01
CA ARG A 143 30.13 11.68 -7.63
C ARG A 143 29.30 11.08 -8.78
N LYS A 144 28.71 9.91 -8.53
CA LYS A 144 27.64 9.32 -9.38
C LYS A 144 26.36 10.14 -9.27
N THR A 145 25.86 10.59 -10.40
CA THR A 145 24.53 11.18 -10.59
C THR A 145 23.55 10.06 -10.92
N SER A 146 22.34 10.09 -10.37
CA SER A 146 21.29 9.12 -10.70
C SER A 146 20.04 9.88 -11.15
N PHE A 147 19.48 9.43 -12.27
CA PHE A 147 18.33 10.04 -12.95
C PHE A 147 17.09 9.16 -12.71
N VAL A 148 15.98 9.72 -12.22
CA VAL A 148 14.73 8.98 -11.96
C VAL A 148 13.54 9.76 -12.50
N ALA A 149 12.94 9.31 -13.61
CA ALA A 149 11.62 9.76 -14.02
C ALA A 149 10.53 8.98 -13.26
N VAL A 150 9.56 9.71 -12.67
CA VAL A 150 8.35 9.14 -12.06
C VAL A 150 7.17 9.64 -12.88
N VAL A 151 6.27 8.75 -13.29
CA VAL A 151 4.94 9.10 -13.77
C VAL A 151 4.00 9.03 -12.56
N ASP A 152 3.48 10.17 -12.14
CA ASP A 152 2.33 10.21 -11.23
C ASP A 152 1.05 10.19 -12.08
N LYS A 153 0.07 9.37 -11.70
CA LYS A 153 -1.09 8.99 -12.53
C LYS A 153 -2.04 10.15 -12.83
N TRP A 154 -1.79 10.99 -13.84
CA TRP A 154 -2.82 11.92 -14.35
C TRP A 154 -2.81 12.01 -15.89
N HIS A 155 -3.99 11.67 -16.45
CA HIS A 155 -4.48 11.77 -17.85
C HIS A 155 -4.22 10.56 -18.77
N ASP A 156 -5.33 9.97 -19.21
CA ASP A 156 -5.39 8.91 -20.20
C ASP A 156 -5.10 9.48 -21.60
N HIS A 157 -4.08 8.93 -22.25
CA HIS A 157 -3.67 9.12 -23.66
C HIS A 157 -2.93 10.42 -24.01
N VAL A 158 -1.63 10.51 -23.66
CA VAL A 158 -0.70 11.51 -24.26
C VAL A 158 0.70 10.90 -24.49
N VAL A 159 1.23 11.13 -25.69
CA VAL A 159 2.60 10.79 -26.13
C VAL A 159 3.63 11.73 -25.49
N GLY A 160 4.51 11.27 -24.61
CA GLY A 160 5.44 12.17 -23.89
C GLY A 160 6.81 11.61 -23.50
N ALA A 161 7.78 12.52 -23.44
CA ALA A 161 9.12 12.28 -22.92
C ALA A 161 9.29 13.01 -21.57
N ALA A 162 9.65 12.29 -20.51
CA ALA A 162 9.87 12.84 -19.17
C ALA A 162 11.29 12.56 -18.67
N PHE A 163 11.98 13.59 -18.18
CA PHE A 163 13.36 13.55 -17.72
C PHE A 163 13.50 14.20 -16.33
N ARG A 164 14.24 13.56 -15.43
CA ARG A 164 14.67 14.15 -14.15
C ARG A 164 16.21 14.17 -14.12
N CYS A 165 16.81 15.32 -14.33
CA CYS A 165 18.26 15.53 -14.35
C CYS A 165 18.72 16.14 -13.04
N VAL A 166 19.47 15.41 -12.22
CA VAL A 166 19.72 15.91 -10.85
C VAL A 166 20.95 16.81 -10.75
N HIS A 167 21.97 16.79 -11.64
CA HIS A 167 23.22 17.51 -11.30
C HIS A 167 24.11 18.08 -12.43
N ASP A 168 23.75 18.04 -13.72
CA ASP A 168 24.61 18.58 -14.80
C ASP A 168 23.82 19.24 -15.96
N GLN A 169 24.23 20.48 -16.30
CA GLN A 169 23.69 21.26 -17.40
C GLN A 169 24.07 20.68 -18.77
N ALA A 170 25.29 20.15 -18.92
CA ALA A 170 25.73 19.56 -20.17
C ALA A 170 24.93 18.28 -20.49
N ALA A 171 24.61 17.49 -19.45
CA ALA A 171 23.71 16.35 -19.55
C ALA A 171 22.28 16.73 -19.97
N ALA A 172 21.71 17.77 -19.35
CA ALA A 172 20.39 18.29 -19.74
C ALA A 172 20.39 18.80 -21.19
N ASP A 173 21.41 19.57 -21.60
CA ASP A 173 21.55 20.08 -22.96
C ASP A 173 21.71 18.95 -23.99
N ALA A 174 22.49 17.91 -23.66
CA ALA A 174 22.67 16.75 -24.54
C ALA A 174 21.39 15.92 -24.69
N LEU A 175 20.62 15.76 -23.61
CA LEU A 175 19.33 15.07 -23.62
C LEU A 175 18.29 15.82 -24.44
N VAL A 176 18.09 17.11 -24.18
CA VAL A 176 17.17 17.92 -24.96
C VAL A 176 17.64 17.97 -26.42
N ALA A 177 18.95 18.12 -26.69
CA ALA A 177 19.46 18.12 -28.06
C ALA A 177 19.12 16.84 -28.82
N ALA A 178 19.24 15.68 -28.17
CA ALA A 178 18.94 14.42 -28.83
C ALA A 178 17.45 14.23 -29.12
N VAL A 179 16.60 14.62 -28.17
CA VAL A 179 15.15 14.42 -28.24
C VAL A 179 14.48 15.45 -29.15
N THR A 180 15.16 16.55 -29.47
CA THR A 180 14.65 17.66 -30.31
C THR A 180 15.27 17.71 -31.70
N THR A 181 16.09 16.71 -32.08
CA THR A 181 16.61 16.60 -33.45
C THR A 181 15.49 16.28 -34.46
N THR A 182 15.68 16.70 -35.71
CA THR A 182 14.66 16.78 -36.78
C THR A 182 13.92 15.48 -37.14
N GLY A 183 14.31 14.33 -36.57
CA GLY A 183 13.62 13.06 -36.77
C GLY A 183 12.49 12.80 -35.77
N HIS A 184 12.66 13.24 -34.51
CA HIS A 184 11.78 12.93 -33.36
C HIS A 184 11.36 14.16 -32.62
N VAL A 185 10.05 14.26 -32.46
CA VAL A 185 9.39 15.54 -32.35
C VAL A 185 8.27 15.30 -31.33
N PRO A 186 8.63 15.06 -30.04
CA PRO A 186 7.69 14.58 -29.03
C PRO A 186 6.66 15.65 -28.70
N SER A 187 5.41 15.25 -28.51
CA SER A 187 4.33 16.20 -28.19
C SER A 187 4.41 16.69 -26.74
N THR A 188 5.00 15.92 -25.82
CA THR A 188 5.14 16.30 -24.42
C THR A 188 6.58 16.22 -23.96
N LEU A 189 7.03 17.25 -23.25
CA LEU A 189 8.36 17.36 -22.68
C LEU A 189 8.25 17.70 -21.19
N CYS A 190 8.68 16.79 -20.32
CA CYS A 190 8.82 17.04 -18.88
C CYS A 190 10.30 17.05 -18.50
N LEU A 191 10.77 18.11 -17.85
CA LEU A 191 12.14 18.33 -17.43
C LEU A 191 12.14 18.76 -15.97
N ARG A 192 12.79 17.98 -15.10
CA ARG A 192 12.93 18.33 -13.68
C ARG A 192 14.37 18.32 -13.21
N LEU A 193 14.86 19.48 -12.79
CA LEU A 193 16.20 19.76 -12.30
C LEU A 193 16.09 20.11 -10.81
N ASP A 194 16.26 19.12 -9.93
CA ASP A 194 16.24 19.31 -8.48
C ASP A 194 17.69 19.61 -8.01
N ASP A 195 18.00 20.82 -7.52
CA ASP A 195 19.33 21.14 -6.95
C ASP A 195 19.22 21.49 -5.46
N VAL A 196 19.70 20.59 -4.59
CA VAL A 196 19.63 20.76 -3.12
C VAL A 196 20.93 21.30 -2.54
N GLN A 197 22.04 21.42 -3.29
CA GLN A 197 23.36 21.63 -2.66
C GLN A 197 24.44 22.38 -3.47
N ARG A 198 24.27 22.75 -4.76
CA ARG A 198 25.35 23.37 -5.56
C ARG A 198 25.06 24.82 -6.01
N PRO A 199 26.09 25.60 -6.43
CA PRO A 199 25.87 26.90 -7.03
C PRO A 199 24.94 26.78 -8.23
N ARG A 200 23.83 27.52 -8.19
CA ARG A 200 22.73 27.51 -9.17
C ARG A 200 23.25 27.66 -10.60
N VAL A 201 23.40 26.55 -11.32
CA VAL A 201 23.67 26.59 -12.77
C VAL A 201 22.35 26.87 -13.48
N ALA A 202 22.33 27.89 -14.33
CA ALA A 202 21.16 28.27 -15.09
C ALA A 202 20.95 27.33 -16.29
N PHE A 203 19.70 26.92 -16.52
CA PHE A 203 19.29 26.03 -17.60
C PHE A 203 19.24 26.76 -18.95
N ASN A 204 20.01 26.30 -19.92
CA ASN A 204 19.98 26.85 -21.27
C ASN A 204 18.72 26.43 -22.04
N ALA A 205 17.76 27.34 -22.17
CA ALA A 205 16.49 27.06 -22.85
C ALA A 205 16.59 26.93 -24.38
N ALA A 206 17.73 27.24 -25.03
CA ALA A 206 17.86 27.34 -26.49
C ALA A 206 17.28 26.14 -27.27
N ARG A 207 17.42 24.93 -26.73
CA ARG A 207 16.89 23.71 -27.35
C ARG A 207 15.39 23.52 -27.15
N VAL A 208 14.87 23.89 -25.98
CA VAL A 208 13.43 23.96 -25.73
C VAL A 208 12.79 24.98 -26.68
N LEU A 209 13.47 26.10 -26.98
CA LEU A 209 12.98 27.07 -27.96
C LEU A 209 12.82 26.44 -29.34
N GLN A 210 13.84 25.72 -29.79
CA GLN A 210 13.83 25.06 -31.08
C GLN A 210 12.71 24.02 -31.17
N TRP A 211 12.47 23.26 -30.10
CA TRP A 211 11.38 22.29 -30.01
C TRP A 211 10.00 22.94 -30.06
N LEU A 212 9.78 24.00 -29.28
CA LEU A 212 8.52 24.75 -29.28
C LEU A 212 8.19 25.34 -30.66
N GLN A 213 9.22 25.77 -31.42
CA GLN A 213 9.08 26.35 -32.76
C GLN A 213 8.73 25.32 -33.86
N GLN A 214 8.89 24.02 -33.60
CA GLN A 214 8.61 22.97 -34.59
C GLN A 214 7.11 22.65 -34.75
N GLY A 215 6.20 23.32 -34.01
CA GLY A 215 4.75 23.27 -34.27
C GLY A 215 4.00 22.00 -33.83
N HIS A 216 4.56 21.21 -32.92
CA HIS A 216 3.99 19.93 -32.48
C HIS A 216 3.92 19.78 -30.96
N ALA A 217 4.59 20.67 -30.22
CA ALA A 217 4.62 20.69 -28.77
C ALA A 217 3.20 20.89 -28.22
N ARG A 218 2.79 20.04 -27.27
CA ARG A 218 1.47 20.00 -26.60
C ARG A 218 1.57 20.19 -25.10
N CYS A 219 2.57 19.61 -24.44
CA CYS A 219 2.76 19.75 -23.00
C CYS A 219 4.22 20.05 -22.67
N LEU A 220 4.47 21.11 -21.91
CA LEU A 220 5.79 21.45 -21.37
C LEU A 220 5.70 21.47 -19.86
N GLU A 221 6.47 20.63 -19.19
CA GLU A 221 6.69 20.67 -17.75
C GLU A 221 8.18 20.95 -17.51
N LEU A 222 8.51 22.06 -16.86
CA LEU A 222 9.88 22.48 -16.60
C LEU A 222 10.02 22.91 -15.14
N TRP A 223 10.78 22.13 -14.39
CA TRP A 223 11.17 22.40 -13.02
C TRP A 223 12.67 22.63 -13.02
N CYS A 224 13.14 23.84 -12.72
CA CYS A 224 14.56 24.13 -12.73
C CYS A 224 14.94 25.23 -11.75
N PRO A 225 16.19 25.32 -11.29
CA PRO A 225 16.58 26.42 -10.42
C PRO A 225 16.63 27.75 -11.20
N SER A 226 17.14 27.80 -12.42
CA SER A 226 17.26 29.06 -13.17
C SER A 226 17.21 28.75 -14.67
N VAL A 227 16.89 29.74 -15.50
CA VAL A 227 16.85 29.63 -16.96
C VAL A 227 17.71 30.72 -17.60
N VAL A 228 18.67 30.33 -18.43
CA VAL A 228 19.37 31.22 -19.35
C VAL A 228 18.43 31.56 -20.51
N ASP A 229 18.28 32.87 -20.78
CA ASP A 229 17.38 33.41 -21.79
C ASP A 229 15.88 33.16 -21.52
N ALA A 230 15.45 33.64 -20.35
CA ALA A 230 14.04 33.66 -19.96
C ALA A 230 13.11 34.31 -21.00
N GLN A 231 13.58 35.37 -21.68
CA GLN A 231 12.81 36.06 -22.72
C GLN A 231 12.65 35.16 -23.96
N GLY A 232 13.72 34.53 -24.43
CA GLY A 232 13.65 33.58 -25.54
C GLY A 232 12.67 32.44 -25.24
N LEU A 233 12.67 31.90 -24.02
CA LEU A 233 11.73 30.86 -23.59
C LEU A 233 10.28 31.32 -23.65
N ALA A 234 9.99 32.50 -23.09
CA ALA A 234 8.65 33.08 -23.17
C ALA A 234 8.20 33.34 -24.61
N ASP A 235 9.10 33.82 -25.46
CA ASP A 235 8.85 34.08 -26.88
C ASP A 235 8.49 32.80 -27.63
N ALA A 236 9.21 31.71 -27.35
CA ALA A 236 8.96 30.42 -27.97
C ALA A 236 7.65 29.78 -27.48
N ILE A 237 7.33 29.87 -26.19
CA ILE A 237 6.05 29.39 -25.64
C ILE A 237 4.90 30.13 -26.31
N HIS A 238 4.96 31.47 -26.37
CA HIS A 238 3.92 32.27 -27.01
C HIS A 238 3.76 31.95 -28.51
N GLY A 239 4.86 31.76 -29.23
CA GLY A 239 4.84 31.39 -30.65
C GLY A 239 4.34 29.96 -30.90
N SER A 240 4.28 29.10 -29.88
CA SER A 240 3.89 27.70 -30.02
C SER A 240 2.39 27.50 -29.79
N HIS A 241 1.58 27.79 -30.81
CA HIS A 241 0.11 27.67 -30.75
C HIS A 241 -0.42 26.26 -30.42
N HIS A 242 0.44 25.26 -30.37
CA HIS A 242 0.07 23.87 -30.13
C HIS A 242 0.13 23.46 -28.66
N VAL A 243 0.88 24.20 -27.82
CA VAL A 243 1.07 23.85 -26.40
C VAL A 243 -0.22 24.09 -25.63
N THR A 244 -0.88 23.02 -25.19
CA THR A 244 -2.12 23.10 -24.42
C THR A 244 -1.88 22.96 -22.92
N SER A 245 -0.73 22.43 -22.50
CA SER A 245 -0.37 22.23 -21.10
C SER A 245 1.00 22.83 -20.78
N LEU A 246 1.07 23.61 -19.71
CA LEU A 246 2.30 24.27 -19.28
C LEU A 246 2.48 24.17 -17.75
N SER A 247 3.54 23.51 -17.30
CA SER A 247 3.98 23.50 -15.91
C SER A 247 5.37 24.15 -15.80
N LEU A 248 5.51 25.24 -15.06
CA LEU A 248 6.78 25.96 -14.89
C LEU A 248 7.05 26.22 -13.39
N HIS A 249 8.08 25.57 -12.85
CA HIS A 249 8.53 25.74 -11.47
C HIS A 249 10.01 26.15 -11.48
N ILE A 250 10.29 27.45 -11.33
CA ILE A 250 11.66 27.99 -11.39
C ILE A 250 12.13 28.42 -9.99
N ASP A 251 12.71 27.50 -9.21
CA ASP A 251 12.92 27.66 -7.76
C ASP A 251 14.17 28.47 -7.33
N GLY A 252 14.91 29.07 -8.25
CA GLY A 252 16.20 29.71 -7.95
C GLY A 252 16.12 31.17 -7.52
N ALA A 253 16.95 32.03 -8.12
CA ALA A 253 17.00 33.43 -7.72
C ALA A 253 15.71 34.09 -8.20
N PRO A 254 15.01 34.88 -7.36
CA PRO A 254 13.71 35.47 -7.71
C PRO A 254 13.76 36.25 -9.04
N VAL A 255 14.93 36.72 -9.45
CA VAL A 255 15.17 37.45 -10.71
C VAL A 255 14.85 36.61 -11.96
N ASP A 256 15.14 35.31 -11.97
CA ASP A 256 15.02 34.49 -13.20
C ASP A 256 13.59 33.98 -13.43
N GLU A 257 12.92 33.54 -12.37
CA GLU A 257 11.49 33.20 -12.40
C GLU A 257 10.66 34.45 -12.76
N GLU A 258 10.99 35.59 -12.15
CA GLU A 258 10.35 36.86 -12.46
C GLU A 258 10.56 37.25 -13.93
N ALA A 259 11.74 37.02 -14.50
CA ALA A 259 12.01 37.34 -15.90
C ALA A 259 11.18 36.49 -16.87
N VAL A 260 11.05 35.17 -16.64
CA VAL A 260 10.22 34.30 -17.50
C VAL A 260 8.76 34.68 -17.37
N HIS A 261 8.25 34.84 -16.15
CA HIS A 261 6.85 35.21 -15.94
C HIS A 261 6.53 36.61 -16.47
N LEU A 262 7.43 37.57 -16.29
CA LEU A 262 7.29 38.91 -16.87
C LEU A 262 7.20 38.82 -18.39
N ALA A 263 8.10 38.08 -19.02
CA ALA A 263 8.14 37.94 -20.47
C ALA A 263 6.88 37.25 -21.03
N LEU A 264 6.39 36.19 -20.37
CA LEU A 264 5.13 35.54 -20.73
C LEU A 264 3.92 36.44 -20.50
N SER A 265 3.94 37.25 -19.44
CA SER A 265 2.82 38.13 -19.08
C SER A 265 2.56 39.28 -20.06
N LEU A 266 3.47 39.49 -21.02
CA LEU A 266 3.33 40.50 -22.07
C LEU A 266 2.64 39.97 -23.34
N ARG A 267 2.26 38.68 -23.38
CA ARG A 267 1.83 38.02 -24.61
C ARG A 267 0.61 37.13 -24.39
N PRO A 268 -0.40 37.15 -25.28
CA PRO A 268 -1.59 36.32 -25.11
C PRO A 268 -1.29 34.83 -25.25
N LEU A 269 -1.81 34.02 -24.35
CA LEU A 269 -1.60 32.56 -24.26
C LEU A 269 -2.94 31.81 -24.37
N HIS A 270 -3.77 32.20 -25.34
CA HIS A 270 -5.14 31.70 -25.48
C HIS A 270 -5.28 30.19 -25.74
N HIS A 271 -4.19 29.55 -26.17
CA HIS A 271 -4.14 28.14 -26.54
C HIS A 271 -3.94 27.20 -25.34
N LEU A 272 -3.57 27.71 -24.17
CA LEU A 272 -3.34 26.90 -22.96
C LEU A 272 -4.65 26.48 -22.29
N ALA A 273 -4.82 25.17 -22.11
CA ALA A 273 -5.92 24.55 -21.36
C ALA A 273 -5.53 24.21 -19.92
N THR A 274 -4.26 23.90 -19.66
CA THR A 274 -3.77 23.57 -18.32
C THR A 274 -2.52 24.37 -18.00
N ILE A 275 -2.47 24.92 -16.78
CA ILE A 275 -1.31 25.68 -16.30
C ILE A 275 -0.97 25.32 -14.86
N ASP A 276 0.31 25.13 -14.58
CA ASP A 276 0.87 24.86 -13.25
C ASP A 276 2.11 25.74 -13.03
N VAL A 277 2.04 26.72 -12.14
CA VAL A 277 3.12 27.72 -12.01
C VAL A 277 3.44 28.07 -10.56
N GLY A 278 4.69 28.48 -10.34
CA GLY A 278 5.11 29.16 -9.12
C GLY A 278 4.36 30.48 -8.91
N LEU A 279 4.00 30.81 -7.64
CA LEU A 279 3.42 32.10 -7.30
C LEU A 279 4.50 33.18 -7.19
N ASN A 280 4.43 34.20 -8.05
CA ASN A 280 5.29 35.37 -8.04
C ASN A 280 4.56 36.66 -8.48
N ARG A 281 5.26 37.80 -8.46
CA ARG A 281 4.68 39.13 -8.76
C ARG A 281 4.15 39.32 -10.17
N HIS A 282 4.54 38.46 -11.10
CA HIS A 282 4.11 38.49 -12.49
C HIS A 282 3.02 37.46 -12.77
N THR A 283 2.64 36.62 -11.79
CA THR A 283 1.61 35.59 -11.95
C THR A 283 0.26 36.18 -12.33
N LEU A 284 -0.16 37.31 -11.74
CA LEU A 284 -1.43 37.96 -12.11
C LEU A 284 -1.44 38.45 -13.56
N SER A 285 -0.33 39.05 -13.99
CA SER A 285 -0.18 39.51 -15.36
C SER A 285 -0.19 38.32 -16.33
N LEU A 286 0.47 37.20 -15.97
CA LEU A 286 0.45 35.94 -16.74
C LEU A 286 -0.97 35.39 -16.87
N LEU A 287 -1.69 35.27 -15.74
CA LEU A 287 -3.08 34.83 -15.76
C LEU A 287 -3.88 35.74 -16.68
N GLY A 288 -3.67 37.06 -16.61
CA GLY A 288 -4.25 38.07 -17.49
C GLY A 288 -4.20 37.74 -18.99
N GLN A 289 -3.17 37.03 -19.43
CA GLN A 289 -2.93 36.66 -20.84
C GLN A 289 -3.59 35.34 -21.28
N LEU A 290 -4.03 34.50 -20.35
CA LEU A 290 -4.71 33.24 -20.66
C LEU A 290 -6.13 33.50 -21.18
N ASP A 291 -6.63 32.63 -22.05
CA ASP A 291 -8.03 32.67 -22.48
C ASP A 291 -8.94 32.08 -21.38
N PRO A 292 -9.90 32.87 -20.88
CA PRO A 292 -10.94 32.44 -19.96
C PRO A 292 -11.71 31.17 -20.36
N ALA A 293 -11.92 30.99 -21.67
CA ALA A 293 -12.78 29.94 -22.22
C ALA A 293 -12.06 28.61 -22.42
N THR A 294 -10.73 28.59 -22.48
CA THR A 294 -9.95 27.37 -22.76
C THR A 294 -9.35 26.74 -21.52
N LEU A 295 -9.04 27.53 -20.49
CA LEU A 295 -8.39 27.03 -19.27
C LEU A 295 -9.32 26.12 -18.45
N SER A 296 -8.98 24.84 -18.35
CA SER A 296 -9.70 23.81 -17.60
C SER A 296 -9.00 23.40 -16.30
N SER A 297 -7.67 23.57 -16.20
CA SER A 297 -6.91 23.25 -14.98
C SER A 297 -5.92 24.36 -14.64
N LEU A 298 -5.94 24.80 -13.39
CA LEU A 298 -5.05 25.84 -12.86
C LEU A 298 -4.43 25.37 -11.56
N ARG A 299 -3.11 25.32 -11.52
CA ARG A 299 -2.33 25.06 -10.31
C ARG A 299 -1.36 26.21 -10.08
N ILE A 300 -1.37 26.75 -8.88
CA ILE A 300 -0.49 27.83 -8.44
C ILE A 300 0.07 27.43 -7.08
N VAL A 301 1.39 27.31 -6.98
CA VAL A 301 2.06 26.90 -5.74
C VAL A 301 3.12 27.94 -5.37
N SER A 302 2.97 28.58 -4.21
CA SER A 302 4.06 29.41 -3.67
C SER A 302 5.11 28.53 -2.99
N THR A 303 6.32 28.49 -3.53
CA THR A 303 7.46 27.80 -2.90
C THR A 303 8.19 28.70 -1.89
N ASN A 304 8.07 30.02 -2.02
CA ASN A 304 8.79 30.97 -1.17
C ASN A 304 7.87 31.69 -0.17
N VAL A 305 8.17 31.54 1.13
CA VAL A 305 7.44 32.17 2.25
C VAL A 305 7.47 33.70 2.18
N ASP A 306 8.47 34.27 1.50
CA ASP A 306 8.67 35.72 1.37
C ASP A 306 8.16 36.28 0.03
N SER A 307 7.62 35.44 -0.86
CA SER A 307 6.98 35.94 -2.09
C SER A 307 5.75 36.76 -1.70
N GLY A 308 5.72 38.03 -2.11
CA GLY A 308 4.63 38.94 -1.77
C GLY A 308 3.26 38.31 -2.05
N PHE A 309 2.28 38.63 -1.23
CA PHE A 309 0.96 38.05 -1.40
C PHE A 309 0.21 38.72 -2.56
N PHE A 310 -0.30 37.93 -3.52
CA PHE A 310 -1.04 38.43 -4.69
C PHE A 310 -2.51 38.00 -4.64
N ASP A 311 -3.41 38.88 -5.09
CA ASP A 311 -4.85 38.61 -5.17
C ASP A 311 -5.21 37.82 -6.42
N LEU A 312 -5.55 36.54 -6.26
CA LEU A 312 -5.91 35.66 -7.36
C LEU A 312 -7.41 35.69 -7.70
N SER A 313 -8.23 36.43 -6.95
CA SER A 313 -9.71 36.33 -7.02
C SER A 313 -10.26 36.73 -8.38
N ASP A 314 -9.87 37.92 -8.89
CA ASP A 314 -10.31 38.42 -10.20
C ASP A 314 -9.90 37.49 -11.34
N ALA A 315 -8.74 36.85 -11.21
CA ALA A 315 -8.25 35.91 -12.21
C ALA A 315 -9.11 34.63 -12.21
N LEU A 316 -9.36 34.03 -11.05
CA LEU A 316 -10.16 32.80 -10.93
C LEU A 316 -11.59 32.97 -11.45
N VAL A 317 -12.22 34.09 -11.11
CA VAL A 317 -13.59 34.44 -11.52
C VAL A 317 -13.75 34.49 -13.02
N ARG A 318 -12.68 34.86 -13.73
CA ARG A 318 -12.70 35.03 -15.17
C ARG A 318 -12.77 33.69 -15.90
N PHE A 319 -12.16 32.61 -15.37
CA PHE A 319 -12.05 31.32 -16.07
C PHE A 319 -13.34 30.49 -15.96
N SER A 320 -14.29 30.72 -16.87
CA SER A 320 -15.59 30.02 -16.89
C SER A 320 -15.48 28.52 -17.12
N SER A 321 -14.44 28.06 -17.83
CA SER A 321 -14.24 26.65 -18.19
C SER A 321 -13.44 25.86 -17.16
N LEU A 322 -13.05 26.48 -16.05
CA LEU A 322 -12.18 25.88 -15.05
C LEU A 322 -12.86 24.69 -14.36
N GLN A 323 -12.20 23.53 -14.40
CA GLN A 323 -12.63 22.28 -13.78
C GLN A 323 -11.80 21.93 -12.54
N HIS A 324 -10.51 22.25 -12.55
CA HIS A 324 -9.60 21.95 -11.45
C HIS A 324 -8.85 23.21 -11.04
N VAL A 325 -8.88 23.53 -9.76
CA VAL A 325 -8.11 24.65 -9.20
C VAL A 325 -7.33 24.19 -7.98
N VAL A 326 -6.02 24.45 -7.97
CA VAL A 326 -5.15 24.21 -6.83
C VAL A 326 -4.38 25.50 -6.58
N VAL A 327 -4.63 26.18 -5.47
CA VAL A 327 -3.92 27.40 -5.08
C VAL A 327 -3.33 27.18 -3.70
N ARG A 328 -2.01 27.11 -3.61
CA ARG A 328 -1.30 26.97 -2.34
C ARG A 328 -0.66 28.29 -1.95
N ARG A 329 -1.11 28.85 -0.81
CA ARG A 329 -0.70 30.15 -0.25
C ARG A 329 -1.10 31.35 -1.12
N GLY A 330 -2.35 31.32 -1.62
CA GLY A 330 -2.91 32.46 -2.34
C GLY A 330 -3.49 33.52 -1.39
N MET A 331 -3.45 34.78 -1.80
CA MET A 331 -4.34 35.80 -1.23
C MET A 331 -5.54 36.02 -2.15
N PHE A 332 -6.63 36.42 -1.53
CA PHE A 332 -7.90 36.70 -2.19
C PHE A 332 -8.49 37.94 -1.53
N HIS A 333 -9.01 38.91 -2.30
CA HIS A 333 -9.76 40.05 -1.74
C HIS A 333 -11.24 40.06 -2.12
N SER A 334 -11.60 39.73 -3.37
CA SER A 334 -13.00 39.75 -3.81
C SER A 334 -13.26 38.85 -5.02
N PHE A 335 -14.30 38.03 -4.96
CA PHE A 335 -14.73 37.17 -6.09
C PHE A 335 -15.86 37.82 -6.92
N GLY A 336 -16.38 38.97 -6.50
CA GLY A 336 -17.41 39.70 -7.25
C GLY A 336 -18.62 38.84 -7.63
N THR A 337 -19.10 38.97 -8.87
CA THR A 337 -20.24 38.20 -9.42
C THR A 337 -19.81 37.01 -10.29
N GLY A 338 -18.60 36.49 -10.07
CA GLY A 338 -18.07 35.39 -10.85
C GLY A 338 -18.87 34.09 -10.76
N THR A 339 -18.73 33.23 -11.75
CA THR A 339 -19.30 31.87 -11.75
C THR A 339 -18.27 30.83 -12.15
N CYS A 340 -18.34 29.63 -11.57
CA CYS A 340 -17.47 28.49 -11.87
C CYS A 340 -18.29 27.22 -12.15
N THR A 341 -19.19 27.29 -13.12
CA THR A 341 -20.21 26.26 -13.41
C THR A 341 -19.64 24.85 -13.60
N HIS A 342 -18.41 24.75 -14.11
CA HIS A 342 -17.72 23.51 -14.46
C HIS A 342 -16.70 23.02 -13.42
N LEU A 343 -16.53 23.73 -12.30
CA LEU A 343 -15.50 23.41 -11.31
C LEU A 343 -15.80 22.09 -10.60
N ARG A 344 -14.94 21.09 -10.78
CA ARG A 344 -15.04 19.74 -10.21
C ARG A 344 -14.25 19.57 -8.92
N SER A 345 -13.05 20.13 -8.87
CA SER A 345 -12.16 20.02 -7.72
C SER A 345 -11.50 21.36 -7.39
N ALA A 346 -11.48 21.71 -6.11
CA ALA A 346 -10.81 22.91 -5.61
C ALA A 346 -9.97 22.58 -4.37
N ASP A 347 -8.66 22.85 -4.42
CA ASP A 347 -7.73 22.81 -3.29
C ASP A 347 -7.17 24.21 -3.04
N LEU A 348 -7.68 24.91 -2.03
CA LEU A 348 -7.34 26.31 -1.76
C LEU A 348 -6.70 26.42 -0.37
N THR A 349 -5.46 26.87 -0.34
CA THR A 349 -4.73 27.19 0.89
C THR A 349 -4.59 28.70 1.05
N PHE A 350 -5.06 29.20 2.19
CA PHE A 350 -5.08 30.61 2.59
C PHE A 350 -4.04 30.84 3.68
N ASP A 351 -3.24 31.89 3.54
CA ASP A 351 -2.39 32.38 4.64
C ASP A 351 -3.15 33.32 5.58
N VAL A 352 -3.92 34.28 5.04
CA VAL A 352 -4.82 35.16 5.80
C VAL A 352 -5.99 35.59 4.89
N PRO A 353 -7.13 34.89 4.85
CA PRO A 353 -8.32 35.39 4.19
C PRO A 353 -8.86 36.60 4.96
N ASN A 354 -9.14 37.67 4.23
CA ASN A 354 -9.93 38.79 4.73
C ASN A 354 -11.36 38.29 5.03
N GLU A 355 -11.96 38.73 6.14
CA GLU A 355 -13.30 38.29 6.59
C GLU A 355 -14.40 38.48 5.52
N THR A 356 -14.21 39.44 4.61
CA THR A 356 -15.11 39.74 3.49
C THR A 356 -15.01 38.76 2.33
N VAL A 357 -13.85 38.11 2.16
CA VAL A 357 -13.55 37.22 1.03
C VAL A 357 -14.32 35.92 1.12
N MET A 358 -14.41 35.35 2.32
CA MET A 358 -14.94 34.01 2.48
C MET A 358 -16.43 33.89 2.09
N PRO A 359 -17.30 34.85 2.44
CA PRO A 359 -18.65 34.92 1.87
C PRO A 359 -18.64 34.91 0.33
N GLU A 360 -17.82 35.74 -0.31
CA GLU A 360 -17.76 35.84 -1.76
C GLU A 360 -17.21 34.57 -2.42
N LEU A 361 -16.12 34.00 -1.88
CA LEU A 361 -15.57 32.72 -2.31
C LEU A 361 -16.61 31.61 -2.18
N SER A 362 -17.30 31.54 -1.05
CA SER A 362 -18.33 30.52 -0.80
C SER A 362 -19.47 30.64 -1.81
N GLN A 363 -19.88 31.87 -2.13
CA GLN A 363 -20.90 32.16 -3.13
C GLN A 363 -20.42 31.78 -4.54
N TRP A 364 -19.17 32.10 -4.89
CA TRP A 364 -18.54 31.70 -6.14
C TRP A 364 -18.51 30.17 -6.27
N LEU A 365 -17.99 29.43 -5.27
CA LEU A 365 -18.00 27.97 -5.25
C LEU A 365 -19.41 27.39 -5.40
N ALA A 366 -20.40 28.01 -4.78
CA ALA A 366 -21.80 27.60 -4.84
C ALA A 366 -22.41 27.74 -6.24
N THR A 367 -21.78 28.48 -7.16
CA THR A 367 -22.21 28.54 -8.56
C THR A 367 -21.84 27.28 -9.35
N SER A 368 -20.86 26.50 -8.90
CA SER A 368 -20.51 25.24 -9.54
C SER A 368 -21.66 24.24 -9.47
N THR A 369 -21.85 23.51 -10.57
CA THR A 369 -22.81 22.39 -10.67
C THR A 369 -22.11 21.04 -10.74
N ALA A 370 -20.78 21.02 -10.70
CA ALA A 370 -19.97 19.83 -10.90
C ALA A 370 -18.97 19.57 -9.75
N LEU A 371 -19.00 20.38 -8.68
CA LEU A 371 -18.01 20.33 -7.61
C LEU A 371 -18.20 19.08 -6.74
N THR A 372 -17.32 18.10 -6.92
CA THR A 372 -17.32 16.86 -6.14
C THR A 372 -16.31 16.88 -5.00
N GLN A 373 -15.24 17.67 -5.12
CA GLN A 373 -14.16 17.75 -4.14
C GLN A 373 -13.81 19.19 -3.77
N LEU A 374 -13.80 19.48 -2.48
CA LEU A 374 -13.40 20.77 -1.95
C LEU A 374 -12.44 20.59 -0.77
N THR A 375 -11.23 21.11 -0.91
CA THR A 375 -10.21 21.18 0.13
C THR A 375 -9.93 22.65 0.44
N LEU A 376 -10.10 23.03 1.70
CA LEU A 376 -9.79 24.37 2.20
C LEU A 376 -8.77 24.24 3.32
N VAL A 377 -7.63 24.91 3.15
CA VAL A 377 -6.53 24.93 4.11
C VAL A 377 -6.34 26.32 4.67
N PHE A 378 -6.55 26.47 5.97
CA PHE A 378 -6.41 27.73 6.69
C PHE A 378 -5.08 27.70 7.46
N ASP A 379 -3.98 28.11 6.81
CA ASP A 379 -2.66 28.15 7.43
C ASP A 379 -2.53 29.40 8.32
N ARG A 380 -1.84 29.31 9.47
CA ARG A 380 -1.48 30.43 10.38
C ARG A 380 -2.60 31.36 10.91
N MET A 381 -3.86 30.95 10.88
CA MET A 381 -4.98 31.83 11.25
C MET A 381 -5.17 31.99 12.76
N ARG A 382 -4.82 33.15 13.32
CA ARG A 382 -5.27 33.60 14.65
C ARG A 382 -6.33 34.69 14.49
N GLY A 383 -7.57 34.32 14.14
CA GLY A 383 -8.73 35.24 14.20
C GLY A 383 -9.77 35.09 13.10
N CYS A 384 -9.37 34.96 11.83
CA CYS A 384 -10.30 34.98 10.69
C CYS A 384 -11.07 33.66 10.45
N ASN A 385 -10.88 32.61 11.26
CA ASN A 385 -11.58 31.32 11.09
C ASN A 385 -13.10 31.43 11.25
N ARG A 386 -13.58 32.38 12.08
CA ARG A 386 -15.00 32.50 12.45
C ARG A 386 -15.92 32.87 11.28
N THR A 387 -15.42 33.68 10.36
CA THR A 387 -16.18 34.11 9.18
C THR A 387 -16.06 33.10 8.05
N ALA A 388 -14.90 32.45 7.94
CA ALA A 388 -14.61 31.44 6.92
C ALA A 388 -15.52 30.22 6.99
N LEU A 389 -15.53 29.52 8.13
CA LEU A 389 -16.35 28.32 8.30
C LEU A 389 -17.84 28.65 8.25
N GLY A 390 -18.24 29.77 8.85
CA GLY A 390 -19.62 30.24 8.78
C GLY A 390 -20.09 30.60 7.36
N ALA A 391 -19.20 31.01 6.46
CA ALA A 391 -19.52 31.24 5.05
C ALA A 391 -19.68 29.91 4.29
N ILE A 392 -18.73 28.97 4.47
CA ILE A 392 -18.82 27.64 3.86
C ILE A 392 -20.06 26.88 4.34
N ALA A 393 -20.35 26.91 5.64
CA ALA A 393 -21.56 26.31 6.20
C ALA A 393 -22.85 26.87 5.56
N ARG A 394 -22.90 28.16 5.22
CA ARG A 394 -24.07 28.76 4.56
C ARG A 394 -24.35 28.18 3.18
N VAL A 395 -23.31 27.84 2.42
CA VAL A 395 -23.44 27.32 1.05
C VAL A 395 -23.37 25.80 0.96
N LEU A 396 -22.94 25.12 2.03
CA LEU A 396 -22.77 23.67 2.05
C LEU A 396 -24.02 22.87 1.62
N PRO A 397 -25.25 23.21 2.05
CA PRO A 397 -26.45 22.51 1.56
C PRO A 397 -26.62 22.57 0.04
N GLN A 398 -26.28 23.72 -0.56
CA GLN A 398 -26.34 23.90 -2.00
C GLN A 398 -25.23 23.11 -2.71
N LEU A 399 -24.02 23.08 -2.16
CA LEU A 399 -22.90 22.30 -2.73
C LEU A 399 -23.21 20.80 -2.71
N VAL A 400 -23.74 20.29 -1.60
CA VAL A 400 -24.10 18.88 -1.44
C VAL A 400 -25.26 18.49 -2.35
N ALA A 401 -26.28 19.34 -2.47
CA ALA A 401 -27.38 19.12 -3.42
C ALA A 401 -26.91 19.08 -4.89
N ARG A 402 -25.71 19.58 -5.18
CA ARG A 402 -25.08 19.60 -6.50
C ARG A 402 -23.98 18.55 -6.67
N GLY A 403 -23.84 17.61 -5.74
CA GLY A 403 -22.93 16.47 -5.87
C GLY A 403 -21.57 16.63 -5.17
N LEU A 404 -21.46 17.49 -4.14
CA LEU A 404 -20.26 17.50 -3.30
C LEU A 404 -20.14 16.18 -2.51
N GLU A 405 -19.08 15.42 -2.79
CA GLU A 405 -18.80 14.12 -2.18
C GLU A 405 -17.70 14.22 -1.11
N HIS A 406 -16.73 15.11 -1.28
CA HIS A 406 -15.60 15.26 -0.36
C HIS A 406 -15.38 16.71 0.06
N LEU A 407 -15.40 16.96 1.36
CA LEU A 407 -15.07 18.24 1.98
C LEU A 407 -13.92 18.07 2.95
N THR A 408 -12.76 18.66 2.66
CA THR A 408 -11.61 18.63 3.57
C THR A 408 -11.34 20.02 4.11
N LEU A 409 -11.36 20.17 5.43
CA LEU A 409 -11.15 21.43 6.14
C LEU A 409 -9.91 21.30 7.02
N TYR A 410 -8.76 21.76 6.51
CA TYR A 410 -7.56 21.91 7.32
C TYR A 410 -7.65 23.23 8.07
N THR A 411 -7.99 23.17 9.35
CA THR A 411 -7.98 24.34 10.23
C THR A 411 -7.34 23.96 11.55
N ASN A 412 -6.62 24.91 12.13
CA ASN A 412 -6.03 24.78 13.45
C ASN A 412 -7.03 25.10 14.58
N LEU A 413 -8.20 25.70 14.27
CA LEU A 413 -9.17 26.15 15.27
C LEU A 413 -10.60 26.15 14.70
N ILE A 414 -11.48 25.36 15.30
CA ILE A 414 -12.94 25.41 15.10
C ILE A 414 -13.57 25.92 16.40
N THR A 415 -14.34 26.99 16.34
CA THR A 415 -15.07 27.48 17.53
C THR A 415 -16.42 26.78 17.67
N VAL A 416 -17.02 26.87 18.85
CA VAL A 416 -18.39 26.36 19.13
C VAL A 416 -19.42 26.94 18.16
N ASP A 417 -19.31 28.23 17.83
CA ASP A 417 -20.18 28.90 16.86
C ASP A 417 -19.97 28.36 15.43
N ASP A 418 -18.72 28.13 15.02
CA ASP A 418 -18.41 27.54 13.71
C ASP A 418 -18.97 26.12 13.58
N ALA A 419 -18.77 25.30 14.61
CA ALA A 419 -19.33 23.95 14.68
C ALA A 419 -20.86 23.97 14.68
N THR A 420 -21.49 24.94 15.34
CA THR A 420 -22.95 25.11 15.32
C THR A 420 -23.45 25.41 13.91
N LYS A 421 -22.82 26.37 13.23
CA LYS A 421 -23.20 26.73 11.86
C LYS A 421 -23.00 25.56 10.91
N LEU A 422 -21.85 24.87 10.99
CA LEU A 422 -21.54 23.72 10.16
C LEU A 422 -22.47 22.54 10.45
N GLY A 423 -22.78 22.27 11.72
CA GLY A 423 -23.73 21.24 12.13
C GLY A 423 -25.14 21.52 11.59
N ILE A 424 -25.65 22.74 11.74
CA ILE A 424 -26.95 23.13 11.17
C ILE A 424 -26.94 22.99 9.65
N ALA A 425 -25.83 23.31 8.99
CA ALA A 425 -25.69 23.15 7.54
C ALA A 425 -25.74 21.68 7.12
N LEU A 426 -24.97 20.82 7.78
CA LEU A 426 -24.96 19.36 7.55
C LEU A 426 -26.35 18.76 7.80
N ALA A 427 -27.04 19.14 8.88
CA ALA A 427 -28.38 18.64 9.16
C ALA A 427 -29.43 19.07 8.11
N LYS A 428 -29.16 20.13 7.35
CA LYS A 428 -30.02 20.60 6.25
C LYS A 428 -29.66 19.98 4.91
N THR A 429 -28.53 19.27 4.79
CA THR A 429 -28.12 18.69 3.51
C THR A 429 -28.92 17.42 3.26
N TYR A 430 -29.62 17.39 2.13
CA TYR A 430 -30.26 16.18 1.60
C TYR A 430 -29.41 15.71 0.43
N SER A 431 -28.54 14.73 0.69
CA SER A 431 -27.71 14.12 -0.35
C SER A 431 -28.16 12.70 -0.64
N HIS A 432 -28.29 12.36 -1.92
CA HIS A 432 -28.35 10.96 -2.33
C HIS A 432 -26.96 10.31 -2.27
N GLN A 433 -25.88 11.09 -2.37
CA GLN A 433 -24.50 10.62 -2.33
C GLN A 433 -23.88 10.79 -0.94
N PRO A 434 -23.01 9.86 -0.50
CA PRO A 434 -22.34 10.01 0.78
C PRO A 434 -21.38 11.20 0.78
N LEU A 435 -21.56 12.14 1.71
CA LEU A 435 -20.63 13.26 1.92
C LEU A 435 -19.57 12.86 2.94
N HIS A 436 -18.31 12.89 2.55
CA HIS A 436 -17.16 12.69 3.43
C HIS A 436 -16.56 14.03 3.85
N VAL A 437 -16.68 14.38 5.13
CA VAL A 437 -16.08 15.60 5.70
C VAL A 437 -14.85 15.24 6.54
N SER A 438 -13.69 15.75 6.15
CA SER A 438 -12.42 15.48 6.80
C SER A 438 -11.87 16.73 7.48
N PHE A 439 -11.37 16.57 8.71
CA PHE A 439 -10.70 17.63 9.46
C PHE A 439 -9.25 17.26 9.83
N PRO A 440 -8.35 17.21 8.83
CA PRO A 440 -6.95 16.91 9.07
C PRO A 440 -6.23 18.07 9.77
N GLY A 441 -5.40 17.76 10.78
CA GLY A 441 -4.54 18.73 11.45
C GLY A 441 -5.18 19.56 12.57
N LEU A 442 -6.42 19.26 12.98
CA LEU A 442 -7.02 19.88 14.15
C LEU A 442 -6.21 19.58 15.43
N ARG A 443 -5.83 20.64 16.15
CA ARG A 443 -5.19 20.55 17.48
C ARG A 443 -6.17 21.03 18.55
N PHE A 444 -6.13 20.42 19.73
CA PHE A 444 -6.97 20.84 20.85
C PHE A 444 -6.52 22.20 21.40
N TYR A 445 -7.41 23.18 21.29
CA TYR A 445 -7.38 24.39 22.12
C TYR A 445 -8.51 24.29 23.15
N ASN A 446 -8.25 23.56 24.25
CA ASN A 446 -8.98 23.51 25.54
C ASN A 446 -10.52 23.36 25.60
N ASP A 447 -11.28 23.38 24.51
CA ASP A 447 -12.75 23.30 24.53
C ASP A 447 -13.27 22.19 23.60
N ALA A 448 -13.78 21.11 24.19
CA ALA A 448 -14.40 19.97 23.51
C ALA A 448 -15.79 20.28 22.93
N SER A 449 -16.40 21.41 23.30
CA SER A 449 -17.82 21.71 23.04
C SER A 449 -18.16 21.78 21.54
N TRP A 450 -17.22 22.21 20.69
CA TRP A 450 -17.47 22.31 19.25
C TRP A 450 -17.66 20.93 18.59
N ILE A 451 -16.96 19.90 19.07
CA ILE A 451 -17.10 18.52 18.56
C ILE A 451 -18.49 18.01 18.91
N ARG A 452 -18.95 18.25 20.14
CA ARG A 452 -20.28 17.80 20.60
C ARG A 452 -21.39 18.29 19.68
N ILE A 453 -21.27 19.54 19.24
CA ILE A 453 -22.24 20.17 18.36
C ILE A 453 -22.23 19.56 16.96
N LEU A 454 -21.05 19.26 16.40
CA LEU A 454 -20.95 18.58 15.11
C LEU A 454 -21.49 17.16 15.17
N LEU A 455 -21.17 16.40 16.23
CA LEU A 455 -21.68 15.04 16.42
C LEU A 455 -23.20 15.03 16.58
N ALA A 456 -23.74 15.95 17.38
CA ALA A 456 -25.19 16.12 17.52
C ALA A 456 -25.89 16.40 16.19
N ALA A 457 -25.27 17.23 15.34
CA ALA A 457 -25.80 17.50 14.01
C ALA A 457 -25.78 16.27 13.09
N LEU A 458 -24.76 15.41 13.17
CA LEU A 458 -24.70 14.17 12.38
C LEU A 458 -25.83 13.22 12.70
N GLY A 459 -26.31 13.20 13.95
CA GLY A 459 -27.51 12.44 14.31
C GLY A 459 -28.75 12.82 13.50
N SER A 460 -28.75 14.01 12.89
CA SER A 460 -29.81 14.51 12.00
C SER A 460 -29.44 14.42 10.51
N CYS A 461 -28.23 13.97 10.17
CA CYS A 461 -27.73 13.90 8.80
C CYS A 461 -27.93 12.50 8.22
N PHE A 462 -28.35 12.41 6.97
CA PHE A 462 -28.32 11.16 6.22
C PHE A 462 -27.08 11.13 5.33
N ASN A 463 -26.31 10.04 5.36
CA ASN A 463 -25.17 9.81 4.47
C ASN A 463 -23.96 10.77 4.65
N VAL A 464 -23.71 11.29 5.86
CA VAL A 464 -22.50 12.08 6.14
C VAL A 464 -21.51 11.23 6.94
N LYS A 465 -20.26 11.14 6.48
CA LYS A 465 -19.13 10.51 7.18
C LYS A 465 -18.14 11.59 7.61
N LEU A 466 -17.79 11.63 8.90
CA LEU A 466 -16.72 12.47 9.40
C LEU A 466 -15.41 11.68 9.55
N SER A 467 -14.30 12.28 9.18
CA SER A 467 -12.96 11.76 9.48
C SER A 467 -12.09 12.78 10.21
N PHE A 468 -11.41 12.32 11.25
CA PHE A 468 -10.44 13.09 12.03
C PHE A 468 -9.07 12.42 11.97
N HIS A 469 -7.98 13.18 12.15
CA HIS A 469 -6.63 12.63 12.21
C HIS A 469 -6.44 11.75 13.46
N GLN A 470 -5.59 10.73 13.42
CA GLN A 470 -5.41 9.78 14.55
C GLN A 470 -5.00 10.47 15.86
N ASP A 471 -4.15 11.50 15.77
CA ASP A 471 -3.72 12.32 16.91
C ASP A 471 -4.85 13.10 17.57
N PHE A 472 -6.00 13.25 16.90
CA PHE A 472 -7.19 13.83 17.49
C PHE A 472 -7.66 12.97 18.66
N PHE A 473 -7.85 11.67 18.46
CA PHE A 473 -8.46 10.77 19.44
C PHE A 473 -7.59 10.47 20.68
N SER A 474 -6.30 10.80 20.65
CA SER A 474 -5.41 10.59 21.79
C SER A 474 -5.52 11.69 22.86
N GLN A 475 -6.15 12.83 22.55
CA GLN A 475 -6.24 14.00 23.43
C GLN A 475 -7.68 14.37 23.85
N VAL A 476 -8.68 13.60 23.41
CA VAL A 476 -10.09 13.96 23.56
C VAL A 476 -10.66 13.59 24.93
N ASP A 477 -11.50 14.49 25.44
CA ASP A 477 -12.40 14.27 26.57
C ASP A 477 -13.35 13.07 26.32
N PRO A 478 -13.43 12.08 27.21
CA PRO A 478 -14.35 10.94 27.16
C PRO A 478 -15.82 11.26 26.86
N GLU A 479 -16.29 12.46 27.20
CA GLU A 479 -17.66 12.90 26.85
C GLU A 479 -17.88 12.94 25.32
N ILE A 480 -16.82 13.15 24.52
CA ILE A 480 -16.92 13.11 23.06
C ILE A 480 -17.05 11.67 22.55
N ASP A 481 -16.37 10.71 23.16
CA ASP A 481 -16.54 9.31 22.78
C ASP A 481 -17.95 8.80 23.10
N ALA A 482 -18.57 9.30 24.18
CA ALA A 482 -19.99 9.06 24.44
C ALA A 482 -20.91 9.63 23.34
N LEU A 483 -20.59 10.80 22.78
CA LEU A 483 -21.34 11.40 21.67
C LEU A 483 -21.08 10.70 20.32
N VAL A 484 -19.85 10.26 20.06
CA VAL A 484 -19.50 9.44 18.88
C VAL A 484 -20.32 8.15 18.90
N ALA A 485 -20.41 7.50 20.07
CA ALA A 485 -21.23 6.31 20.28
C ALA A 485 -22.74 6.59 20.16
N GLN A 486 -23.24 7.69 20.75
CA GLN A 486 -24.65 8.10 20.68
C GLN A 486 -25.15 8.28 19.24
N HIS A 487 -24.28 8.72 18.33
CA HIS A 487 -24.62 9.00 16.94
C HIS A 487 -24.19 7.91 15.94
N GLY A 488 -23.69 6.76 16.42
CA GLY A 488 -23.33 5.62 15.57
C GLY A 488 -22.13 5.88 14.65
N LEU A 489 -21.18 6.71 15.08
CA LEU A 489 -20.05 7.15 14.27
C LEU A 489 -18.85 6.22 14.48
N ILE A 490 -18.27 5.71 13.39
CA ILE A 490 -17.14 4.78 13.43
C ILE A 490 -15.84 5.58 13.56
N ARG A 491 -14.98 5.25 14.55
CA ARG A 491 -13.62 5.81 14.63
C ARG A 491 -12.82 5.43 13.38
N PRO A 492 -12.13 6.36 12.71
CA PRO A 492 -11.18 6.00 11.67
C PRO A 492 -9.95 5.35 12.31
N THR A 493 -9.76 4.05 12.08
CA THR A 493 -8.45 3.40 12.21
C THR A 493 -7.86 3.20 10.83
N VAL A 494 -6.55 3.42 10.73
CA VAL A 494 -5.77 3.09 9.53
C VAL A 494 -5.82 1.58 9.34
N GLN A 495 -6.76 1.11 8.50
CA GLN A 495 -6.61 -0.04 7.62
C GLN A 495 -7.84 -0.15 6.72
N ASP A 496 -7.59 -0.31 5.43
CA ASP A 496 -8.56 -0.59 4.39
C ASP A 496 -9.22 -1.97 4.63
N SER A 497 -10.37 -2.00 5.29
CA SER A 497 -11.37 -3.06 5.09
C SER A 497 -12.75 -2.56 5.47
N THR A 498 -13.68 -2.64 4.52
CA THR A 498 -15.12 -2.41 4.72
C THR A 498 -15.72 -3.50 5.63
N ASP A 499 -16.70 -3.10 6.47
CA ASP A 499 -17.65 -3.93 7.25
C ASP A 499 -17.33 -4.37 8.71
N LEU A 500 -16.43 -3.69 9.43
CA LEU A 500 -16.27 -3.90 10.89
C LEU A 500 -16.88 -2.77 11.75
N VAL A 501 -17.64 -3.14 12.80
CA VAL A 501 -18.09 -2.22 13.85
C VAL A 501 -17.17 -2.34 15.08
N HIS A 502 -16.48 -1.26 15.42
CA HIS A 502 -15.54 -1.19 16.54
C HIS A 502 -16.12 -0.36 17.70
N PHE A 503 -16.10 -0.90 18.92
CA PHE A 503 -16.49 -0.21 20.16
C PHE A 503 -15.24 0.12 20.99
N LYS A 504 -14.93 1.40 21.26
CA LYS A 504 -13.84 1.84 22.15
C LYS A 504 -14.21 3.13 22.89
N SER A 505 -13.99 3.19 24.21
CA SER A 505 -14.24 4.37 25.07
C SER A 505 -13.00 4.68 25.95
N PRO A 506 -12.58 5.95 26.15
CA PRO A 506 -11.62 6.34 27.17
C PRO A 506 -12.30 6.87 28.45
N ARG A 507 -11.51 6.90 29.53
CA ARG A 507 -11.91 7.00 30.94
C ARG A 507 -12.59 8.31 31.38
N LEU A 508 -13.88 8.30 31.76
CA LEU A 508 -14.47 9.22 32.78
C LEU A 508 -15.72 8.60 33.45
N PRO A 509 -16.13 9.08 34.65
CA PRO A 509 -17.24 8.54 35.42
C PRO A 509 -18.59 9.08 34.92
N GLN A 510 -19.58 8.19 34.90
CA GLN A 510 -21.01 8.36 34.56
C GLN A 510 -21.41 7.91 33.13
N ALA A 511 -22.11 6.77 33.12
CA ALA A 511 -22.58 5.96 32.02
C ALA A 511 -23.65 6.63 31.13
N ARG A 512 -23.56 6.44 29.80
CA ARG A 512 -24.68 6.58 28.84
C ARG A 512 -24.54 5.67 27.60
N ALA A 513 -25.71 5.18 27.18
CA ALA A 513 -25.99 4.07 26.26
C ALA A 513 -25.41 4.11 24.86
N ILE A 514 -24.63 3.06 24.55
CA ILE A 514 -24.47 2.54 23.18
C ILE A 514 -25.84 2.01 22.74
N THR A 515 -26.51 2.73 21.83
CA THR A 515 -27.79 2.28 21.25
C THR A 515 -27.55 1.93 19.80
N ILE A 516 -27.54 0.63 19.45
CA ILE A 516 -27.60 0.18 18.06
C ILE A 516 -29.07 0.18 17.65
N ASP A 517 -29.40 0.87 16.56
CA ASP A 517 -30.74 0.80 15.97
C ASP A 517 -31.03 -0.65 15.54
N ALA A 518 -32.07 -1.24 16.12
CA ALA A 518 -32.46 -2.63 15.87
C ALA A 518 -32.70 -2.94 14.37
N SER A 519 -32.98 -1.91 13.55
CA SER A 519 -33.13 -2.05 12.10
C SER A 519 -31.82 -2.26 11.35
N ARG A 520 -30.67 -1.92 11.96
CA ARG A 520 -29.32 -2.05 11.37
C ARG A 520 -28.50 -3.21 11.95
N GLY A 521 -28.89 -3.76 13.10
CA GLY A 521 -28.21 -4.89 13.74
C GLY A 521 -28.07 -6.12 12.82
N SER A 522 -28.97 -6.31 11.87
CA SER A 522 -28.91 -7.41 10.91
C SER A 522 -27.81 -7.28 9.85
N PHE A 523 -27.12 -6.15 9.71
CA PHE A 523 -26.03 -6.02 8.72
C PHE A 523 -24.64 -6.23 9.31
N VAL A 524 -24.53 -6.33 10.64
CA VAL A 524 -23.25 -6.45 11.32
C VAL A 524 -22.83 -7.92 11.34
N THR A 525 -21.74 -8.25 10.63
CA THR A 525 -21.16 -9.60 10.60
C THR A 525 -19.95 -9.75 11.53
N GLY A 526 -19.30 -8.64 11.91
CA GLY A 526 -18.15 -8.63 12.79
C GLY A 526 -18.24 -7.52 13.85
N VAL A 527 -17.94 -7.87 15.10
CA VAL A 527 -17.90 -6.93 16.21
C VAL A 527 -16.56 -7.01 16.93
N ASN A 528 -15.94 -5.87 17.18
CA ASN A 528 -14.78 -5.76 18.06
C ASN A 528 -15.11 -4.86 19.25
N VAL A 529 -15.20 -5.47 20.43
CA VAL A 529 -15.42 -4.82 21.71
C VAL A 529 -14.08 -4.58 22.39
N ASN A 530 -13.74 -3.32 22.62
CA ASN A 530 -12.63 -2.94 23.49
C ASN A 530 -13.18 -2.40 24.81
N ALA A 531 -13.27 -3.24 25.84
CA ALA A 531 -14.11 -2.99 27.02
C ALA A 531 -13.45 -2.18 28.15
N ALA A 532 -12.40 -1.42 27.86
CA ALA A 532 -11.67 -0.65 28.86
C ALA A 532 -12.48 0.48 29.56
N ALA A 533 -13.73 0.77 29.17
CA ALA A 533 -14.53 1.84 29.81
C ALA A 533 -16.05 1.89 29.43
N VAL A 534 -16.69 0.81 28.99
CA VAL A 534 -18.11 0.86 28.54
C VAL A 534 -19.06 0.38 29.64
N ALA A 535 -20.21 1.06 29.80
CA ALA A 535 -21.27 0.57 30.68
C ALA A 535 -21.86 -0.73 30.12
N LEU A 536 -21.52 -1.83 30.78
CA LEU A 536 -21.73 -3.20 30.32
C LEU A 536 -23.17 -3.49 29.86
N SER A 537 -24.17 -3.02 30.60
CA SER A 537 -25.59 -3.25 30.29
C SER A 537 -26.02 -2.70 28.91
N GLU A 538 -25.41 -1.61 28.46
CA GLU A 538 -25.78 -0.92 27.22
C GLU A 538 -25.11 -1.60 26.02
N LEU A 539 -23.84 -1.97 26.19
CA LEU A 539 -23.11 -2.81 25.24
C LEU A 539 -23.81 -4.16 25.03
N CYS A 540 -24.28 -4.80 26.11
CA CYS A 540 -25.01 -6.06 26.02
C CYS A 540 -26.34 -5.91 25.28
N GLY A 541 -27.09 -4.82 25.52
CA GLY A 541 -28.31 -4.53 24.76
C GLY A 541 -28.05 -4.30 23.27
N ALA A 542 -26.95 -3.61 22.94
CA ALA A 542 -26.49 -3.40 21.58
C ALA A 542 -26.09 -4.72 20.89
N LEU A 543 -25.24 -5.53 21.54
CA LEU A 543 -24.83 -6.85 21.04
C LEU A 543 -26.04 -7.76 20.82
N ALA A 544 -27.00 -7.78 21.75
CA ALA A 544 -28.22 -8.59 21.64
C ALA A 544 -29.09 -8.23 20.42
N SER A 545 -28.94 -7.03 19.85
CA SER A 545 -29.68 -6.59 18.67
C SER A 545 -29.03 -7.01 17.34
N CYS A 546 -27.77 -7.45 17.36
CA CYS A 546 -26.96 -7.68 16.16
C CYS A 546 -27.07 -9.10 15.61
N SER A 547 -28.27 -9.55 15.23
CA SER A 547 -28.57 -10.98 14.95
C SER A 547 -27.67 -11.75 13.96
N ASN A 548 -26.87 -11.06 13.14
CA ASN A 548 -26.04 -11.65 12.08
C ASN A 548 -24.52 -11.64 12.38
N VAL A 549 -24.12 -11.37 13.63
CA VAL A 549 -22.71 -11.40 14.03
C VAL A 549 -22.14 -12.82 13.91
N GLN A 550 -21.09 -12.93 13.11
CA GLN A 550 -20.34 -14.15 12.83
C GLN A 550 -18.96 -14.14 13.48
N MET A 551 -18.39 -12.95 13.73
CA MET A 551 -17.11 -12.79 14.39
C MET A 551 -17.22 -11.80 15.55
N ALA A 552 -16.71 -12.17 16.71
CA ALA A 552 -16.68 -11.32 17.89
C ALA A 552 -15.26 -11.31 18.47
N ALA A 553 -14.69 -10.12 18.65
CA ALA A 553 -13.41 -9.92 19.32
C ALA A 553 -13.65 -9.10 20.60
N LEU A 554 -13.49 -9.71 21.77
CA LEU A 554 -13.57 -9.10 23.08
C LEU A 554 -12.15 -8.81 23.57
N THR A 555 -11.64 -7.61 23.29
CA THR A 555 -10.26 -7.22 23.60
C THR A 555 -10.20 -6.26 24.79
N HIS A 556 -9.13 -6.35 25.58
CA HIS A 556 -8.89 -5.48 26.75
C HIS A 556 -10.08 -5.43 27.71
N LEU A 557 -10.67 -6.59 28.00
CA LEU A 557 -11.66 -6.73 29.07
C LEU A 557 -11.02 -6.27 30.41
N LEU A 558 -11.81 -5.71 31.33
CA LEU A 558 -11.33 -5.26 32.64
C LEU A 558 -11.70 -6.20 33.79
N ASP A 559 -12.84 -6.88 33.67
CA ASP A 559 -13.36 -7.81 34.68
C ASP A 559 -14.16 -8.96 34.03
N GLN A 560 -14.40 -10.01 34.81
CA GLN A 560 -15.07 -11.25 34.37
C GLN A 560 -16.55 -10.99 34.07
N GLU A 561 -17.21 -10.17 34.90
CA GLU A 561 -18.61 -9.81 34.75
C GLU A 561 -18.86 -9.21 33.36
N SER A 562 -17.94 -8.37 32.88
CA SER A 562 -17.99 -7.76 31.56
C SER A 562 -17.87 -8.78 30.43
N ALA A 563 -17.00 -9.76 30.58
CA ALA A 563 -16.84 -10.83 29.62
C ALA A 563 -18.12 -11.68 29.53
N ASP A 564 -18.63 -12.10 30.68
CA ASP A 564 -19.81 -12.97 30.79
C ASP A 564 -21.06 -12.30 30.25
N ALA A 565 -21.28 -11.02 30.56
CA ALA A 565 -22.43 -10.31 30.05
C ALA A 565 -22.37 -10.11 28.52
N CYS A 566 -21.18 -9.82 27.96
CA CYS A 566 -21.01 -9.73 26.51
C CYS A 566 -21.23 -11.08 25.83
N LEU A 567 -20.68 -12.16 26.37
CA LEU A 567 -20.88 -13.52 25.85
C LEU A 567 -22.35 -13.95 25.96
N ALA A 568 -23.02 -13.67 27.08
CA ALA A 568 -24.43 -13.94 27.27
C ALA A 568 -25.32 -13.15 26.30
N ALA A 569 -24.98 -11.89 26.02
CA ALA A 569 -25.67 -11.08 25.00
C ALA A 569 -25.48 -11.66 23.59
N MET A 570 -24.32 -12.28 23.34
CA MET A 570 -24.00 -12.92 22.06
C MET A 570 -24.52 -14.35 21.94
N ALA A 571 -25.01 -15.00 23.01
CA ALA A 571 -25.45 -16.40 23.00
C ALA A 571 -26.62 -16.70 22.03
N ALA A 572 -27.37 -15.70 21.59
CA ALA A 572 -28.42 -15.86 20.58
C ALA A 572 -27.91 -15.81 19.13
N HIS A 573 -26.61 -15.57 18.91
CA HIS A 573 -26.02 -15.31 17.60
C HIS A 573 -25.38 -16.56 17.00
N ARG A 574 -25.28 -16.62 15.67
CA ARG A 574 -24.58 -17.69 14.95
C ARG A 574 -23.09 -17.38 14.86
N LEU A 575 -22.45 -17.30 16.02
CA LEU A 575 -21.07 -16.86 16.14
C LEU A 575 -20.11 -17.95 15.66
N HIS A 576 -19.37 -17.67 14.58
CA HIS A 576 -18.38 -18.59 14.01
C HIS A 576 -16.99 -18.45 14.62
N VAL A 577 -16.58 -17.22 14.95
CA VAL A 577 -15.24 -16.93 15.47
C VAL A 577 -15.36 -16.06 16.72
N LEU A 578 -14.73 -16.52 17.81
CA LEU A 578 -14.64 -15.80 19.06
C LEU A 578 -13.18 -15.54 19.40
N GLU A 579 -12.82 -14.26 19.56
CA GLU A 579 -11.54 -13.83 20.11
C GLU A 579 -11.78 -13.18 21.47
N VAL A 580 -11.03 -13.59 22.49
CA VAL A 580 -11.09 -13.04 23.84
C VAL A 580 -9.66 -12.72 24.25
N SER A 581 -9.39 -11.46 24.58
CA SER A 581 -8.10 -10.97 25.04
C SER A 581 -8.27 -10.10 26.28
N THR A 582 -7.56 -10.44 27.33
CA THR A 582 -7.50 -9.67 28.58
C THR A 582 -6.21 -8.86 28.64
N ASP A 583 -6.21 -7.69 29.29
CA ASP A 583 -5.07 -6.75 29.28
C ASP A 583 -3.92 -7.12 30.23
N GLY A 584 -3.88 -8.37 30.70
CA GLY A 584 -2.88 -8.87 31.66
C GLY A 584 -2.99 -8.26 33.06
N ARG A 585 -4.07 -7.51 33.36
CA ARG A 585 -4.31 -6.89 34.68
C ARG A 585 -5.32 -7.65 35.52
N PHE A 586 -5.88 -8.74 35.00
CA PHE A 586 -6.75 -9.62 35.76
C PHE A 586 -5.97 -10.28 36.89
N VAL A 587 -6.35 -9.96 38.12
CA VAL A 587 -5.79 -10.63 39.30
C VAL A 587 -6.41 -12.02 39.47
N GLU A 588 -7.64 -12.20 39.00
CA GLU A 588 -8.39 -13.45 39.11
C GLU A 588 -8.34 -14.24 37.80
N PRO A 589 -8.30 -15.59 37.86
CA PRO A 589 -8.40 -16.43 36.67
C PRO A 589 -9.71 -16.18 35.92
N PHE A 590 -9.65 -16.24 34.58
CA PHE A 590 -10.80 -16.01 33.72
C PHE A 590 -11.77 -17.20 33.75
N ASP A 591 -13.05 -16.96 34.01
CA ASP A 591 -14.08 -18.01 33.94
C ASP A 591 -14.48 -18.23 32.48
N THR A 592 -14.49 -19.50 32.08
CA THR A 592 -14.66 -19.94 30.69
C THR A 592 -15.94 -20.74 30.48
N VAL A 593 -16.83 -20.81 31.47
CA VAL A 593 -18.11 -21.53 31.36
C VAL A 593 -18.91 -21.09 30.14
N GLN A 594 -19.01 -19.79 29.87
CA GLN A 594 -19.73 -19.26 28.70
C GLN A 594 -19.05 -19.66 27.37
N ILE A 595 -17.72 -19.59 27.31
CA ILE A 595 -16.94 -20.06 26.15
C ILE A 595 -17.18 -21.56 25.93
N GLY A 596 -17.19 -22.34 27.01
CA GLY A 596 -17.47 -23.78 26.96
C GLY A 596 -18.86 -24.07 26.39
N SER A 597 -19.87 -23.27 26.74
CA SER A 597 -21.22 -23.42 26.19
C SER A 597 -21.29 -23.08 24.69
N TRP A 598 -20.65 -21.97 24.27
CA TRP A 598 -20.58 -21.56 22.87
C TRP A 598 -19.82 -22.58 22.01
N LEU A 599 -18.74 -23.18 22.52
CA LEU A 599 -17.98 -24.21 21.81
C LEU A 599 -18.82 -25.45 21.44
N MET A 600 -19.92 -25.70 22.15
CA MET A 600 -20.83 -26.81 21.85
C MET A 600 -21.78 -26.49 20.70
N GLU A 601 -21.85 -25.24 20.23
CA GLU A 601 -22.66 -24.84 19.11
C GLU A 601 -22.11 -25.39 17.78
N PRO A 602 -22.98 -25.72 16.82
CA PRO A 602 -22.58 -26.30 15.54
C PRO A 602 -21.83 -25.32 14.62
N ASP A 603 -21.88 -24.02 14.93
CA ASP A 603 -21.31 -22.96 14.11
C ASP A 603 -19.93 -22.48 14.64
N ALA A 604 -19.54 -22.86 15.86
CA ALA A 604 -18.30 -22.43 16.54
C ALA A 604 -17.03 -23.02 15.88
N SER A 605 -16.42 -22.24 14.98
CA SER A 605 -15.35 -22.70 14.09
C SER A 605 -13.94 -22.25 14.48
N GLY A 606 -13.79 -21.12 15.19
CA GLY A 606 -12.51 -20.54 15.56
C GLY A 606 -12.52 -19.89 16.95
N LEU A 607 -11.60 -20.31 17.82
CA LEU A 607 -11.41 -19.71 19.15
C LEU A 607 -10.01 -19.12 19.25
N ARG A 608 -9.91 -17.85 19.63
CA ARG A 608 -8.67 -17.22 20.09
C ARG A 608 -8.83 -16.75 21.53
N LEU A 609 -7.98 -17.27 22.42
CA LEU A 609 -7.99 -16.94 23.83
C LEU A 609 -6.61 -16.41 24.22
N GLU A 610 -6.56 -15.16 24.65
CA GLU A 610 -5.36 -14.43 25.07
C GLU A 610 -5.55 -13.95 26.52
N VAL A 611 -5.34 -14.85 27.49
CA VAL A 611 -5.66 -14.63 28.92
C VAL A 611 -4.54 -15.14 29.82
N ASP A 612 -4.35 -14.51 31.00
CA ASP A 612 -3.26 -14.92 31.90
C ASP A 612 -3.48 -16.33 32.49
N SER A 613 -4.68 -16.63 32.97
CA SER A 613 -5.06 -17.94 33.55
C SER A 613 -6.57 -18.18 33.46
N VAL A 614 -7.00 -19.43 33.66
CA VAL A 614 -8.42 -19.85 33.58
C VAL A 614 -8.85 -20.60 34.85
N VAL A 615 -10.08 -20.36 35.31
CA VAL A 615 -10.62 -20.97 36.56
C VAL A 615 -10.69 -22.51 36.48
N ASP A 616 -11.28 -23.05 35.41
CA ASP A 616 -11.48 -24.49 35.19
C ASP A 616 -10.91 -24.93 33.84
N ALA A 617 -9.58 -25.04 33.80
CA ALA A 617 -8.86 -25.51 32.62
C ALA A 617 -9.31 -26.92 32.13
N PRO A 618 -9.58 -27.92 33.01
CA PRO A 618 -10.13 -29.20 32.59
C PRO A 618 -11.47 -29.11 31.87
N ALA A 619 -12.42 -28.32 32.38
CA ALA A 619 -13.73 -28.16 31.74
C ALA A 619 -13.60 -27.51 30.35
N LEU A 620 -12.81 -26.45 30.24
CA LEU A 620 -12.55 -25.82 28.94
C LEU A 620 -11.87 -26.78 27.96
N ALA A 621 -10.90 -27.57 28.43
CA ALA A 621 -10.23 -28.57 27.61
C ALA A 621 -11.20 -29.63 27.07
N VAL A 622 -12.14 -30.09 27.89
CA VAL A 622 -13.22 -31.01 27.46
C VAL A 622 -14.11 -30.34 26.43
N ALA A 623 -14.52 -29.08 26.63
CA ALA A 623 -15.32 -28.32 25.68
C ALA A 623 -14.61 -28.19 24.31
N ILE A 624 -13.33 -27.81 24.30
CA ILE A 624 -12.52 -27.72 23.08
C ILE A 624 -12.43 -29.08 22.37
N CYS A 625 -12.24 -30.17 23.12
CA CYS A 625 -12.15 -31.52 22.55
C CYS A 625 -13.48 -32.06 22.01
N THR A 626 -14.61 -31.58 22.53
CA THR A 626 -15.96 -32.00 22.15
C THR A 626 -16.61 -31.09 21.11
N ALA A 627 -16.05 -29.89 20.89
CA ALA A 627 -16.56 -28.89 19.97
C ALA A 627 -16.73 -29.46 18.55
N PRO A 628 -17.94 -29.43 17.97
CA PRO A 628 -18.21 -30.10 16.70
C PRO A 628 -17.63 -29.36 15.49
N ALA A 629 -17.55 -28.03 15.50
CA ALA A 629 -17.12 -27.25 14.33
C ALA A 629 -15.73 -26.62 14.46
N LEU A 630 -15.07 -26.77 15.61
CA LEU A 630 -13.82 -26.08 15.88
C LEU A 630 -12.69 -26.60 14.98
N THR A 631 -12.20 -25.72 14.11
CA THR A 631 -11.11 -25.98 13.16
C THR A 631 -9.90 -25.08 13.40
N SER A 632 -10.09 -23.95 14.08
CA SER A 632 -9.03 -23.00 14.44
C SER A 632 -8.98 -22.78 15.96
N LEU A 633 -7.79 -22.92 16.53
CA LEU A 633 -7.56 -22.68 17.95
C LEU A 633 -6.29 -21.85 18.14
N SER A 634 -6.40 -20.75 18.87
CA SER A 634 -5.28 -19.92 19.29
C SER A 634 -5.31 -19.77 20.81
N LEU A 635 -4.29 -20.28 21.51
CA LEU A 635 -4.15 -20.15 22.96
C LEU A 635 -2.85 -19.40 23.25
N SER A 636 -2.98 -18.14 23.66
CA SER A 636 -1.88 -17.37 24.21
C SER A 636 -2.16 -17.14 25.69
N MET A 637 -1.45 -17.84 26.54
CA MET A 637 -1.71 -17.83 27.97
C MET A 637 -0.41 -17.87 28.75
N ARG A 638 -0.36 -17.11 29.84
CA ARG A 638 0.80 -17.13 30.74
C ARG A 638 0.85 -18.43 31.55
N ASP A 639 -0.30 -18.91 32.00
CA ASP A 639 -0.46 -20.21 32.65
C ASP A 639 -0.65 -21.33 31.60
N ASP A 640 0.06 -22.45 31.79
CA ASP A 640 -0.02 -23.60 30.89
C ASP A 640 -1.18 -24.56 31.22
N SER A 641 -1.97 -24.28 32.25
CA SER A 641 -3.03 -25.17 32.76
C SER A 641 -4.02 -25.68 31.70
N VAL A 642 -4.48 -24.83 30.77
CA VAL A 642 -5.39 -25.25 29.68
C VAL A 642 -4.65 -26.15 28.69
N GLN A 643 -3.41 -25.83 28.33
CA GLN A 643 -2.60 -26.68 27.45
C GLN A 643 -2.28 -28.02 28.12
N ALA A 644 -1.98 -28.01 29.42
CA ALA A 644 -1.73 -29.20 30.23
C ALA A 644 -2.97 -30.08 30.32
N ALA A 645 -4.15 -29.50 30.57
CA ALA A 645 -5.42 -30.22 30.58
C ALA A 645 -5.76 -30.80 29.20
N LEU A 646 -5.57 -30.01 28.14
CA LEU A 646 -5.72 -30.47 26.76
C LEU A 646 -4.71 -31.58 26.42
N ALA A 647 -3.50 -31.58 26.96
CA ALA A 647 -2.49 -32.62 26.78
C ALA A 647 -2.79 -33.88 27.63
N ALA A 648 -3.41 -33.74 28.80
CA ALA A 648 -3.77 -34.85 29.69
C ALA A 648 -5.10 -35.56 29.31
N SER A 649 -6.01 -34.87 28.62
CA SER A 649 -7.31 -35.43 28.18
C SER A 649 -7.19 -36.77 27.41
N SER A 650 -8.17 -37.66 27.49
CA SER A 650 -8.18 -38.86 26.62
C SER A 650 -8.73 -38.59 25.21
N MET A 651 -9.25 -37.39 24.97
CA MET A 651 -9.93 -37.01 23.73
C MET A 651 -8.95 -36.53 22.65
N SER A 652 -9.31 -36.69 21.37
CA SER A 652 -8.49 -36.29 20.23
C SER A 652 -8.91 -34.94 19.66
N LEU A 653 -7.93 -34.16 19.18
CA LEU A 653 -8.15 -32.86 18.54
C LEU A 653 -8.09 -32.98 17.00
N HIS A 654 -8.74 -34.02 16.46
CA HIS A 654 -8.61 -34.41 15.06
C HIS A 654 -9.21 -33.42 14.05
N ARG A 655 -10.07 -32.49 14.50
CA ARG A 655 -10.75 -31.49 13.65
C ARG A 655 -9.94 -30.21 13.45
N LEU A 656 -8.95 -29.95 14.30
CA LEU A 656 -8.14 -28.75 14.20
C LEU A 656 -7.25 -28.81 12.94
N THR A 657 -7.32 -27.75 12.16
CA THR A 657 -6.49 -27.52 10.97
C THR A 657 -5.55 -26.33 11.16
N HIS A 658 -5.95 -25.35 11.97
CA HIS A 658 -5.15 -24.17 12.33
C HIS A 658 -4.91 -24.14 13.83
N LEU A 659 -3.65 -24.00 14.23
CA LEU A 659 -3.27 -23.97 15.63
C LEU A 659 -2.23 -22.88 15.89
N HIS A 660 -2.48 -22.07 16.91
CA HIS A 660 -1.53 -21.11 17.45
C HIS A 660 -1.40 -21.33 18.96
N LEU A 661 -0.20 -21.56 19.46
CA LEU A 661 0.05 -21.80 20.88
C LEU A 661 1.25 -20.99 21.36
N ASP A 662 1.17 -20.56 22.60
CA ASP A 662 2.39 -20.24 23.35
C ASP A 662 3.07 -21.56 23.74
N ALA A 663 4.34 -21.71 23.39
CA ALA A 663 5.07 -22.95 23.63
C ALA A 663 5.34 -23.13 25.14
N THR A 664 4.85 -24.23 25.69
CA THR A 664 4.97 -24.67 27.08
C THR A 664 5.39 -26.14 27.12
N ILE A 665 5.74 -26.65 28.31
CA ILE A 665 6.11 -28.07 28.49
C ILE A 665 4.99 -29.01 27.97
N SER A 666 3.74 -28.57 28.08
CA SER A 666 2.55 -29.30 27.67
C SER A 666 2.33 -29.33 26.15
N THR A 667 2.97 -28.42 25.39
CA THR A 667 2.78 -28.28 23.94
C THR A 667 3.11 -29.56 23.17
N VAL A 668 4.18 -30.29 23.52
CA VAL A 668 4.54 -31.55 22.83
C VAL A 668 3.44 -32.61 22.99
N GLY A 669 2.91 -32.76 24.20
CA GLY A 669 1.80 -33.68 24.48
C GLY A 669 0.52 -33.28 23.73
N LEU A 670 0.24 -31.97 23.67
CA LEU A 670 -0.89 -31.42 22.94
C LEU A 670 -0.79 -31.67 21.43
N LEU A 671 0.36 -31.36 20.82
CA LEU A 671 0.61 -31.62 19.40
C LEU A 671 0.50 -33.11 19.06
N GLY A 672 0.84 -33.99 20.01
CA GLY A 672 0.68 -35.44 19.88
C GLY A 672 -0.77 -35.92 19.67
N LYS A 673 -1.77 -35.10 20.01
CA LYS A 673 -3.21 -35.40 19.87
C LYS A 673 -3.83 -34.97 18.56
N LEU A 674 -3.14 -34.11 17.82
CA LEU A 674 -3.60 -33.61 16.55
C LEU A 674 -3.45 -34.70 15.49
N THR A 675 -4.33 -34.69 14.50
CA THR A 675 -4.19 -35.62 13.37
C THR A 675 -3.11 -35.07 12.43
N PRO A 676 -2.02 -35.80 12.17
CA PRO A 676 -0.89 -35.26 11.41
C PRO A 676 -1.21 -34.86 9.96
N ARG A 677 -2.37 -35.29 9.45
CA ARG A 677 -2.88 -34.98 8.11
C ARG A 677 -3.92 -33.86 8.07
N SER A 678 -4.42 -33.39 9.22
CA SER A 678 -5.43 -32.31 9.28
C SER A 678 -4.80 -30.93 9.44
N VAL A 679 -3.69 -30.84 10.18
CA VAL A 679 -3.05 -29.55 10.50
C VAL A 679 -2.36 -28.98 9.26
N THR A 680 -2.88 -27.84 8.79
CA THR A 680 -2.37 -27.08 7.64
C THR A 680 -1.63 -25.82 8.07
N SER A 681 -1.90 -25.28 9.26
CA SER A 681 -1.23 -24.10 9.80
C SER A 681 -0.87 -24.31 11.27
N LEU A 682 0.39 -24.07 11.60
CA LEU A 682 0.92 -24.19 12.96
C LEU A 682 1.76 -22.96 13.29
N ARG A 683 1.41 -22.28 14.39
CA ARG A 683 2.20 -21.20 14.99
C ARG A 683 2.52 -21.54 16.44
N LEU A 684 3.80 -21.47 16.81
CA LEU A 684 4.29 -21.71 18.16
C LEU A 684 5.17 -20.54 18.59
N THR A 685 4.91 -19.96 19.76
CA THR A 685 5.67 -18.82 20.28
C THR A 685 6.10 -19.06 21.72
N GLU A 686 7.40 -19.11 22.01
CA GLU A 686 7.89 -19.16 23.39
C GLU A 686 8.13 -17.73 23.91
N HIS A 687 7.38 -17.34 24.94
CA HIS A 687 7.49 -16.01 25.57
C HIS A 687 8.42 -15.97 26.78
N GLU A 688 8.59 -17.10 27.49
CA GLU A 688 9.44 -17.17 28.67
C GLU A 688 10.81 -17.75 28.32
N GLU A 689 11.88 -16.97 28.53
CA GLU A 689 13.25 -17.37 28.19
C GLU A 689 13.75 -18.63 28.92
N HIS A 690 13.02 -19.18 29.88
CA HIS A 690 13.51 -20.25 30.75
C HIS A 690 13.03 -21.66 30.39
N LEU A 691 12.10 -21.82 29.44
CA LEU A 691 11.49 -23.11 29.12
C LEU A 691 11.87 -23.59 27.71
N SER A 692 13.06 -24.18 27.57
CA SER A 692 13.48 -24.78 26.30
C SER A 692 12.68 -26.06 25.99
N VAL A 693 11.57 -25.92 25.27
CA VAL A 693 10.73 -27.06 24.85
C VAL A 693 11.12 -27.49 23.44
N ASP A 694 11.57 -28.74 23.29
CA ASP A 694 11.84 -29.32 21.98
C ASP A 694 10.54 -29.76 21.29
N VAL A 695 10.06 -28.95 20.37
CA VAL A 695 8.84 -29.20 19.59
C VAL A 695 9.11 -29.91 18.27
N GLY A 696 10.38 -30.16 17.93
CA GLY A 696 10.80 -30.83 16.71
C GLY A 696 10.09 -32.18 16.46
N PRO A 697 10.06 -33.12 17.43
CA PRO A 697 9.46 -34.45 17.23
C PRO A 697 7.97 -34.39 16.90
N ALA A 698 7.29 -33.36 17.38
CA ALA A 698 5.87 -33.16 17.14
C ALA A 698 5.63 -32.54 15.76
N ILE A 699 6.39 -31.49 15.41
CA ILE A 699 6.25 -30.77 14.14
C ILE A 699 6.51 -31.69 12.95
N SER A 700 7.54 -32.54 13.03
CA SER A 700 8.01 -33.37 11.92
C SER A 700 6.98 -34.38 11.41
N ARG A 701 5.92 -34.65 12.21
CA ARG A 701 4.82 -35.55 11.87
C ARG A 701 3.78 -34.91 10.94
N PHE A 702 3.66 -33.58 10.91
CA PHE A 702 2.59 -32.87 10.19
C PHE A 702 2.86 -32.80 8.68
N SER A 703 2.51 -33.87 7.98
CA SER A 703 2.69 -33.98 6.52
C SER A 703 1.80 -33.02 5.71
N ALA A 704 0.68 -32.54 6.26
CA ALA A 704 -0.25 -31.64 5.58
C ALA A 704 0.06 -30.14 5.76
N LEU A 705 1.12 -29.82 6.49
CA LEU A 705 1.45 -28.46 6.88
C LEU A 705 1.76 -27.58 5.66
N GLU A 706 1.06 -26.45 5.54
CA GLU A 706 1.25 -25.43 4.51
C GLU A 706 1.90 -24.16 5.09
N TYR A 707 1.64 -23.85 6.36
CA TYR A 707 2.21 -22.71 7.07
C TYR A 707 2.83 -23.16 8.40
N LEU A 708 4.09 -22.79 8.63
CA LEU A 708 4.79 -23.01 9.89
C LEU A 708 5.37 -21.70 10.41
N GLU A 709 5.06 -21.36 11.65
CA GLU A 709 5.75 -20.31 12.38
C GLU A 709 6.19 -20.85 13.74
N VAL A 710 7.49 -20.80 14.03
CA VAL A 710 8.06 -21.23 15.30
C VAL A 710 8.96 -20.13 15.79
N SER A 711 8.62 -19.52 16.91
CA SER A 711 9.36 -18.42 17.48
C SER A 711 9.90 -18.80 18.85
N ASN A 712 11.22 -18.72 19.02
CA ASN A 712 11.95 -18.92 20.28
C ASN A 712 11.92 -20.35 20.86
N CYS A 713 11.39 -21.35 20.13
CA CYS A 713 11.39 -22.74 20.58
C CYS A 713 12.70 -23.48 20.23
N VAL A 714 12.96 -24.59 20.92
CA VAL A 714 14.03 -25.53 20.56
C VAL A 714 13.53 -26.50 19.49
N LEU A 715 14.38 -26.76 18.50
CA LEU A 715 14.14 -27.73 17.42
C LEU A 715 15.32 -28.70 17.36
N SER A 716 15.20 -29.87 18.00
CA SER A 716 16.22 -30.92 17.89
C SER A 716 16.20 -31.53 16.49
N GLY A 717 17.34 -31.51 15.81
CA GLY A 717 17.47 -32.04 14.47
C GLY A 717 17.20 -33.55 14.35
N GLU A 718 17.41 -34.34 15.42
CA GLU A 718 17.13 -35.79 15.40
C GLU A 718 15.67 -36.10 15.02
N SER A 719 14.77 -35.19 15.39
CA SER A 719 13.34 -35.26 15.13
C SER A 719 12.93 -35.21 13.67
N PHE A 720 13.80 -34.67 12.82
CA PHE A 720 13.55 -34.40 11.41
C PHE A 720 14.17 -35.46 10.50
N ILE A 721 14.87 -36.44 11.07
CA ILE A 721 15.39 -37.60 10.33
C ILE A 721 14.19 -38.35 9.73
N ASP A 722 14.22 -38.60 8.42
CA ASP A 722 13.18 -39.26 7.62
C ASP A 722 11.81 -38.54 7.54
N ALA A 723 11.67 -37.36 8.15
CA ALA A 723 10.45 -36.57 8.07
C ALA A 723 10.32 -35.87 6.71
N THR A 724 9.09 -35.53 6.31
CA THR A 724 8.83 -34.75 5.08
C THR A 724 7.75 -33.69 5.28
N CYS A 725 7.86 -32.55 4.59
CA CYS A 725 6.91 -31.44 4.60
C CYS A 725 6.49 -31.04 3.17
N HIS A 726 6.03 -32.03 2.41
CA HIS A 726 5.77 -31.90 0.97
C HIS A 726 4.82 -30.75 0.57
N ARG A 727 3.96 -30.23 1.47
CA ARG A 727 2.99 -29.14 1.22
C ARG A 727 3.40 -27.78 1.75
N LEU A 728 4.53 -27.65 2.45
CA LEU A 728 4.88 -26.42 3.16
C LEU A 728 5.12 -25.28 2.18
N ARG A 729 4.36 -24.19 2.31
CA ARG A 729 4.42 -22.99 1.44
C ARG A 729 5.18 -21.84 2.08
N SER A 730 5.01 -21.66 3.39
CA SER A 730 5.69 -20.62 4.16
C SER A 730 6.20 -21.18 5.47
N ALA A 731 7.45 -20.85 5.80
CA ALA A 731 8.08 -21.18 7.09
C ALA A 731 8.76 -19.94 7.67
N ILE A 732 8.43 -19.60 8.91
CA ILE A 732 9.08 -18.57 9.71
C ILE A 732 9.63 -19.26 10.96
N ILE A 733 10.95 -19.36 11.10
CA ILE A 733 11.57 -20.13 12.17
C ILE A 733 12.60 -19.25 12.87
N SER A 734 12.35 -18.92 14.13
CA SER A 734 13.33 -18.37 15.05
C SER A 734 13.92 -19.51 15.88
N VAL A 735 15.15 -19.89 15.56
CA VAL A 735 15.83 -21.03 16.17
C VAL A 735 16.52 -20.62 17.46
N ARG A 736 16.29 -21.40 18.52
CA ARG A 736 16.99 -21.34 19.80
C ARG A 736 17.80 -22.61 20.05
N GLY A 737 19.06 -22.45 20.48
CA GLY A 737 19.94 -23.53 20.94
C GLY A 737 20.79 -24.24 19.87
N ASP A 738 21.50 -25.27 20.32
CA ASP A 738 22.58 -26.00 19.64
C ASP A 738 22.07 -27.11 18.70
N GLY A 739 20.75 -27.15 18.44
CA GLY A 739 20.10 -28.24 17.72
C GLY A 739 20.75 -28.51 16.36
N ALA A 740 20.69 -29.76 15.87
CA ALA A 740 21.35 -30.16 14.63
C ALA A 740 20.66 -29.51 13.40
N PRO A 741 21.24 -28.43 12.83
CA PRO A 741 20.58 -27.60 11.82
C PRO A 741 20.33 -28.33 10.51
N GLN A 742 21.21 -29.27 10.21
CA GLN A 742 21.26 -29.97 8.95
C GLN A 742 19.96 -30.71 8.68
N GLN A 743 19.42 -31.40 9.68
CA GLN A 743 18.21 -32.19 9.56
C GLN A 743 16.98 -31.30 9.40
N LEU A 744 16.87 -30.19 10.15
CA LEU A 744 15.77 -29.24 10.00
C LEU A 744 15.74 -28.65 8.58
N VAL A 745 16.89 -28.18 8.09
CA VAL A 745 16.98 -27.59 6.77
C VAL A 745 16.74 -28.64 5.68
N GLN A 746 17.25 -29.87 5.84
CA GLN A 746 16.96 -31.00 4.94
C GLN A 746 15.47 -31.33 4.92
N TRP A 747 14.80 -31.27 6.07
CA TRP A 747 13.36 -31.46 6.15
C TRP A 747 12.61 -30.37 5.37
N LEU A 748 12.95 -29.09 5.55
CA LEU A 748 12.39 -27.99 4.74
C LEU A 748 12.62 -28.19 3.24
N ALA A 749 13.80 -28.73 2.88
CA ALA A 749 14.16 -29.11 1.53
C ALA A 749 13.25 -30.16 0.90
N THR A 750 12.46 -30.91 1.69
CA THR A 750 11.53 -31.91 1.15
C THR A 750 10.26 -31.27 0.56
N SER A 751 9.96 -30.01 0.90
CA SER A 751 8.84 -29.30 0.30
C SER A 751 9.08 -29.01 -1.18
N LYS A 752 8.03 -29.14 -1.98
CA LYS A 752 7.99 -28.71 -3.40
C LYS A 752 7.24 -27.41 -3.61
N PHE A 753 6.64 -26.85 -2.56
CA PHE A 753 5.79 -25.67 -2.64
C PHE A 753 6.29 -24.51 -1.78
N LEU A 754 7.47 -24.63 -1.16
CA LEU A 754 8.02 -23.60 -0.27
C LEU A 754 8.35 -22.35 -1.09
N LYS A 755 7.56 -21.30 -0.89
CA LYS A 755 7.72 -20.00 -1.55
C LYS A 755 8.39 -18.98 -0.66
N GLN A 756 8.17 -19.07 0.65
CA GLN A 756 8.71 -18.14 1.63
C GLN A 756 9.43 -18.90 2.74
N LEU A 757 10.66 -18.51 3.03
CA LEU A 757 11.45 -19.02 4.12
C LEU A 757 12.07 -17.85 4.88
N GLU A 758 11.75 -17.76 6.16
CA GLU A 758 12.37 -16.81 7.08
C GLU A 758 13.04 -17.58 8.21
N LEU A 759 14.35 -17.36 8.36
CA LEU A 759 15.16 -17.94 9.43
C LEU A 759 15.71 -16.82 10.30
N ARG A 760 15.35 -16.85 11.57
CA ARG A 760 15.87 -15.95 12.61
C ARG A 760 16.70 -16.78 13.59
N TRP A 761 17.77 -16.19 14.11
CA TRP A 761 18.65 -16.88 15.04
C TRP A 761 18.76 -16.12 16.35
N ASP A 762 18.72 -16.86 17.47
CA ASP A 762 19.07 -16.33 18.78
C ASP A 762 20.60 -16.19 18.93
N LYS A 763 21.05 -15.29 19.81
CA LYS A 763 22.45 -14.94 20.09
C LYS A 763 23.30 -16.15 20.51
N ASN A 764 22.67 -17.20 21.00
CA ASN A 764 23.33 -18.39 21.56
C ASN A 764 23.56 -19.51 20.54
N VAL A 765 23.15 -19.35 19.27
CA VAL A 765 23.24 -20.42 18.27
C VAL A 765 24.61 -20.41 17.58
N GLN A 766 25.24 -21.59 17.43
CA GLN A 766 26.40 -21.79 16.55
C GLN A 766 26.02 -21.51 15.09
N THR A 767 26.17 -20.25 14.70
CA THR A 767 25.62 -19.69 13.46
C THR A 767 26.23 -20.35 12.23
N ASP A 768 27.52 -20.71 12.27
CA ASP A 768 28.22 -21.35 11.14
C ASP A 768 27.64 -22.70 10.72
N ALA A 769 27.28 -23.57 11.67
CA ALA A 769 26.71 -24.88 11.36
C ALA A 769 25.33 -24.75 10.68
N TYR A 770 24.51 -23.81 11.16
CA TYR A 770 23.19 -23.51 10.58
C TYR A 770 23.32 -22.97 9.16
N LEU A 771 24.21 -22.02 8.96
CA LEU A 771 24.39 -21.38 7.67
C LEU A 771 25.00 -22.31 6.65
N ASN A 772 25.93 -23.19 7.06
CA ASN A 772 26.45 -24.23 6.18
C ASN A 772 25.36 -25.23 5.77
N ALA A 773 24.44 -25.59 6.68
CA ALA A 773 23.30 -26.42 6.33
C ALA A 773 22.35 -25.72 5.35
N VAL A 774 22.02 -24.44 5.59
CA VAL A 774 21.23 -23.61 4.67
C VAL A 774 21.90 -23.50 3.31
N ALA A 775 23.20 -23.22 3.25
CA ALA A 775 23.98 -23.13 2.02
C ALA A 775 23.89 -24.41 1.18
N GLY A 776 23.95 -25.58 1.83
CA GLY A 776 23.89 -26.88 1.14
C GLY A 776 22.52 -27.21 0.55
N VAL A 777 21.44 -26.63 1.07
CA VAL A 777 20.06 -26.93 0.67
C VAL A 777 19.42 -25.83 -0.17
N LEU A 778 19.87 -24.58 -0.01
CA LEU A 778 19.29 -23.44 -0.68
C LEU A 778 19.24 -23.57 -2.21
N PRO A 779 20.26 -24.12 -2.92
CA PRO A 779 20.16 -24.39 -4.36
C PRO A 779 18.93 -25.24 -4.74
N LEU A 780 18.63 -26.27 -3.95
CA LEU A 780 17.49 -27.15 -4.18
C LEU A 780 16.16 -26.44 -3.91
N LEU A 781 16.10 -25.57 -2.90
CA LEU A 781 14.91 -24.76 -2.63
C LEU A 781 14.66 -23.74 -3.75
N MET A 782 15.72 -23.11 -4.26
CA MET A 782 15.67 -22.19 -5.41
C MET A 782 15.19 -22.92 -6.68
N GLU A 783 15.69 -24.13 -6.93
CA GLU A 783 15.26 -24.97 -8.07
C GLU A 783 13.76 -25.27 -7.99
N ARG A 784 13.24 -25.49 -6.78
CA ARG A 784 11.83 -25.77 -6.53
C ARG A 784 10.94 -24.53 -6.49
N GLY A 785 11.51 -23.34 -6.69
CA GLY A 785 10.76 -22.11 -6.88
C GLY A 785 10.53 -21.30 -5.60
N LEU A 786 11.49 -21.32 -4.67
CA LEU A 786 11.56 -20.36 -3.56
C LEU A 786 11.54 -18.92 -4.11
N GLN A 787 10.68 -18.06 -3.54
CA GLN A 787 10.46 -16.69 -4.01
C GLN A 787 10.91 -15.64 -2.99
N GLN A 788 10.93 -15.98 -1.70
CA GLN A 788 11.32 -15.10 -0.62
C GLN A 788 12.20 -15.85 0.37
N LEU A 789 13.37 -15.29 0.66
CA LEU A 789 14.30 -15.78 1.66
C LEU A 789 14.66 -14.63 2.60
N THR A 790 14.31 -14.72 3.87
CA THR A 790 14.75 -13.77 4.89
C THR A 790 15.72 -14.47 5.82
N LEU A 791 16.95 -13.97 5.92
CA LEU A 791 17.94 -14.47 6.87
C LEU A 791 18.22 -13.36 7.88
N ALA A 792 17.77 -13.55 9.12
CA ALA A 792 17.89 -12.56 10.17
C ALA A 792 18.86 -13.00 11.27
N PRO A 793 20.18 -12.80 11.11
CA PRO A 793 21.18 -13.13 12.13
C PRO A 793 20.89 -12.38 13.43
N PRO A 794 21.39 -12.88 14.58
CA PRO A 794 21.18 -12.25 15.86
C PRO A 794 21.65 -10.79 15.80
N CYS A 795 20.87 -9.84 16.34
CA CYS A 795 21.17 -8.41 16.21
C CYS A 795 22.54 -8.00 16.82
N GLU A 796 23.12 -8.85 17.68
CA GLU A 796 24.43 -8.67 18.32
C GLU A 796 25.52 -9.60 17.78
N SER A 797 25.24 -10.38 16.73
CA SER A 797 26.25 -11.27 16.15
C SER A 797 27.48 -10.48 15.70
N SER A 798 28.66 -11.02 15.97
CA SER A 798 29.89 -10.51 15.36
C SER A 798 29.74 -10.45 13.83
N GLU A 799 30.53 -9.59 13.19
CA GLU A 799 30.60 -9.47 11.72
C GLU A 799 30.75 -10.84 11.02
N ASP A 800 31.31 -11.84 11.73
CA ASP A 800 31.49 -13.21 11.28
C ASP A 800 30.18 -13.96 11.01
N GLY A 801 29.17 -13.88 11.89
CA GLY A 801 27.90 -14.60 11.70
C GLY A 801 27.13 -14.07 10.48
N PHE A 802 27.18 -12.75 10.30
CA PHE A 802 26.61 -12.09 9.12
C PHE A 802 27.38 -12.46 7.84
N ARG A 803 28.71 -12.51 7.92
CA ARG A 803 29.56 -12.94 6.81
C ARG A 803 29.27 -14.38 6.40
N ALA A 804 29.16 -15.31 7.35
CA ALA A 804 28.82 -16.69 7.06
C ALA A 804 27.46 -16.79 6.35
N ALA A 805 26.47 -15.96 6.74
CA ALA A 805 25.15 -15.98 6.11
C ALA A 805 25.22 -15.48 4.67
N THR A 806 26.02 -14.45 4.47
CA THR A 806 26.31 -13.90 3.15
C THR A 806 27.05 -14.90 2.27
N ASP A 807 28.05 -15.58 2.80
CA ASP A 807 28.83 -16.60 2.09
C ASP A 807 27.96 -17.80 1.72
N ALA A 808 27.03 -18.20 2.60
CA ALA A 808 26.03 -19.25 2.35
C ALA A 808 25.08 -18.89 1.20
N VAL A 809 24.53 -17.67 1.21
CA VAL A 809 23.69 -17.16 0.13
C VAL A 809 24.49 -17.05 -1.16
N ALA A 810 25.69 -16.49 -1.10
CA ALA A 810 26.56 -16.33 -2.26
C ALA A 810 26.89 -17.67 -2.92
N TYR A 811 27.23 -18.68 -2.12
CA TYR A 811 27.43 -20.05 -2.60
C TYR A 811 26.20 -20.56 -3.34
N ALA A 812 25.00 -20.44 -2.75
CA ALA A 812 23.77 -20.91 -3.38
C ALA A 812 23.46 -20.16 -4.68
N LEU A 813 23.66 -18.85 -4.71
CA LEU A 813 23.47 -18.03 -5.91
C LEU A 813 24.41 -18.46 -7.04
N THR A 814 25.67 -18.79 -6.74
CA THR A 814 26.65 -19.24 -7.76
C THR A 814 26.29 -20.57 -8.42
N THR A 815 25.39 -21.36 -7.82
CA THR A 815 24.90 -22.60 -8.45
C THR A 815 23.91 -22.32 -9.59
N GLY A 816 23.36 -21.11 -9.68
CA GLY A 816 22.50 -20.69 -10.79
C GLY A 816 21.14 -21.41 -10.88
N CYS A 817 20.72 -22.12 -9.84
CA CYS A 817 19.57 -23.04 -9.89
C CYS A 817 18.20 -22.37 -9.71
N ASN A 818 18.07 -21.05 -9.87
CA ASN A 818 16.82 -20.37 -9.52
C ASN A 818 15.73 -20.50 -10.60
N SER A 819 14.61 -21.16 -10.29
CA SER A 819 13.51 -21.36 -11.27
C SER A 819 12.47 -20.22 -11.27
N ARG A 820 12.48 -19.35 -10.26
CA ARG A 820 11.53 -18.23 -10.09
C ARG A 820 12.24 -16.97 -9.59
N PRO A 821 11.67 -15.77 -9.73
CA PRO A 821 12.23 -14.58 -9.10
C PRO A 821 12.36 -14.75 -7.59
N LEU A 822 13.57 -14.61 -7.06
CA LEU A 822 13.88 -14.75 -5.63
C LEU A 822 14.18 -13.38 -5.02
N VAL A 823 13.49 -13.04 -3.93
CA VAL A 823 13.80 -11.88 -3.09
C VAL A 823 14.53 -12.37 -1.85
N VAL A 824 15.78 -11.96 -1.68
CA VAL A 824 16.58 -12.24 -0.48
C VAL A 824 16.59 -11.00 0.41
N ASP A 825 16.01 -11.11 1.60
CA ASP A 825 16.01 -10.06 2.60
C ASP A 825 17.09 -10.33 3.65
N LEU A 826 18.04 -9.40 3.72
CA LEU A 826 19.18 -9.42 4.63
C LEU A 826 19.21 -8.14 5.49
N SER A 827 18.07 -7.47 5.62
CA SER A 827 17.92 -6.16 6.24
C SER A 827 18.36 -6.06 7.70
N SER A 828 18.39 -7.16 8.43
CA SER A 828 18.52 -7.13 9.90
C SER A 828 19.96 -7.00 10.41
N GLY A 829 20.99 -7.09 9.56
CA GLY A 829 22.39 -7.16 10.04
C GLY A 829 23.39 -6.17 9.40
N PRO A 830 24.54 -5.92 10.07
CA PRO A 830 25.59 -5.04 9.57
C PRO A 830 26.44 -5.73 8.48
N PHE A 831 26.53 -5.10 7.31
CA PHE A 831 27.28 -5.64 6.17
C PHE A 831 28.75 -5.20 6.13
N GLY A 832 29.65 -6.12 6.47
CA GLY A 832 31.09 -5.98 6.21
C GLY A 832 31.42 -5.77 4.74
N LYS A 833 32.58 -5.18 4.44
CA LYS A 833 33.04 -4.96 3.04
C LYS A 833 33.20 -6.28 2.28
N SER A 834 33.79 -7.30 2.93
CA SER A 834 34.03 -8.61 2.33
C SER A 834 32.73 -9.31 1.95
N ALA A 835 31.76 -9.37 2.88
CA ALA A 835 30.46 -9.99 2.64
C ALA A 835 29.75 -9.38 1.41
N ARG A 836 29.78 -8.05 1.30
CA ARG A 836 29.21 -7.34 0.14
C ARG A 836 29.88 -7.76 -1.17
N THR A 837 31.21 -7.81 -1.21
CA THR A 837 31.94 -8.23 -2.42
C THR A 837 31.61 -9.68 -2.79
N THR A 838 31.54 -10.60 -1.82
CA THR A 838 31.18 -12.01 -2.08
C THR A 838 29.78 -12.11 -2.67
N LEU A 839 28.79 -11.45 -2.05
CA LEU A 839 27.39 -11.47 -2.48
C LEU A 839 27.22 -10.88 -3.89
N LEU A 840 27.88 -9.75 -4.17
CA LEU A 840 27.84 -9.12 -5.48
C LEU A 840 28.47 -10.03 -6.54
N THR A 841 29.62 -10.64 -6.24
CA THR A 841 30.25 -11.61 -7.16
C THR A 841 29.33 -12.79 -7.46
N ALA A 842 28.62 -13.27 -6.45
CA ALA A 842 27.68 -14.38 -6.61
C ALA A 842 26.40 -14.00 -7.35
N LEU A 843 25.88 -12.79 -7.13
CA LEU A 843 24.79 -12.24 -7.93
C LEU A 843 25.17 -12.16 -9.41
N ALA A 844 26.46 -12.00 -9.74
CA ALA A 844 26.89 -11.89 -11.14
C ALA A 844 26.75 -13.23 -11.87
N ALA A 845 26.72 -14.33 -11.12
CA ALA A 845 26.49 -15.67 -11.61
C ALA A 845 25.01 -16.09 -11.60
N CYS A 846 24.09 -15.27 -11.08
CA CYS A 846 22.69 -15.64 -10.87
C CYS A 846 21.72 -14.59 -11.46
N SER A 847 20.80 -15.02 -12.34
CA SER A 847 19.72 -14.16 -12.84
C SER A 847 18.45 -14.28 -11.98
N ASN A 848 17.57 -13.28 -12.05
CA ASN A 848 16.28 -13.26 -11.34
C ASN A 848 16.36 -13.29 -9.80
N VAL A 849 17.36 -12.61 -9.22
CA VAL A 849 17.49 -12.45 -7.76
C VAL A 849 17.49 -10.97 -7.40
N MET A 850 16.64 -10.59 -6.46
CA MET A 850 16.57 -9.27 -5.84
C MET A 850 17.06 -9.38 -4.40
N ILE A 851 17.97 -8.51 -3.97
CA ILE A 851 18.43 -8.47 -2.57
C ILE A 851 17.99 -7.18 -1.91
N ARG A 852 17.36 -7.29 -0.74
CA ARG A 852 16.91 -6.18 0.10
C ARG A 852 17.85 -5.93 1.26
N PHE A 853 18.19 -4.65 1.43
CA PHE A 853 18.99 -4.12 2.52
C PHE A 853 18.20 -2.96 3.13
N GLU A 854 17.66 -3.11 4.35
CA GLU A 854 16.78 -2.09 4.95
C GLU A 854 17.49 -1.23 6.02
N ARG A 855 18.68 -1.65 6.50
CA ARG A 855 19.49 -0.85 7.42
C ARG A 855 20.43 0.10 6.68
N TYR A 856 20.67 1.25 7.30
CA TYR A 856 21.55 2.34 6.88
C TYR A 856 22.90 1.84 6.36
N LEU A 857 23.01 1.58 5.05
CA LEU A 857 24.31 1.55 4.40
C LEU A 857 24.86 2.96 4.50
N ALA A 858 25.92 3.16 5.28
CA ALA A 858 26.66 4.41 5.27
C ALA A 858 26.92 4.79 3.81
N PRO A 859 26.84 6.08 3.41
CA PRO A 859 26.96 6.48 2.01
C PRO A 859 28.21 5.90 1.30
N ALA A 860 29.33 5.80 2.03
CA ALA A 860 30.56 5.14 1.54
C ALA A 860 30.41 3.64 1.29
N ALA A 861 29.63 2.93 2.11
CA ALA A 861 29.33 1.52 1.93
C ALA A 861 28.43 1.27 0.71
N LYS A 862 27.45 2.15 0.48
CA LYS A 862 26.63 2.13 -0.73
C LYS A 862 27.46 2.39 -1.98
N ALA A 863 28.28 3.45 -1.98
CA ALA A 863 29.15 3.79 -3.10
C ALA A 863 30.09 2.64 -3.49
N ALA A 864 30.73 1.98 -2.49
CA ALA A 864 31.58 0.82 -2.73
C ALA A 864 30.82 -0.40 -3.29
N MET A 865 29.55 -0.60 -2.90
CA MET A 865 28.70 -1.64 -3.50
C MET A 865 28.37 -1.32 -4.94
N ASP A 866 27.97 -0.08 -5.22
CA ASP A 866 27.62 0.36 -6.57
C ASP A 866 28.84 0.31 -7.51
N GLU A 867 30.05 0.56 -6.99
CA GLU A 867 31.31 0.39 -7.73
C GLU A 867 31.62 -1.08 -8.00
N THR A 868 31.55 -1.93 -6.97
CA THR A 868 31.81 -3.38 -7.10
C THR A 868 30.79 -4.04 -8.04
N ALA A 869 29.52 -3.64 -7.95
CA ALA A 869 28.47 -4.07 -8.86
C ALA A 869 28.76 -3.68 -10.32
N ALA A 870 29.19 -2.43 -10.54
CA ALA A 870 29.59 -1.96 -11.86
C ALA A 870 30.79 -2.75 -12.41
N GLN A 871 31.81 -3.02 -11.57
CA GLN A 871 32.99 -3.82 -11.95
C GLN A 871 32.64 -5.26 -12.33
N LEU A 872 31.63 -5.85 -11.67
CA LEU A 872 31.16 -7.21 -11.92
C LEU A 872 30.14 -7.31 -13.05
N GLY A 873 29.77 -6.19 -13.69
CA GLY A 873 28.73 -6.18 -14.72
C GLY A 873 27.36 -6.59 -14.19
N LEU A 874 27.07 -6.31 -12.91
CA LEU A 874 25.79 -6.57 -12.28
C LEU A 874 24.78 -5.53 -12.69
N ARG A 875 23.85 -5.97 -13.54
CA ARG A 875 22.94 -5.10 -14.26
C ARG A 875 21.53 -4.98 -13.63
N ASN A 876 21.20 -5.86 -12.66
CA ASN A 876 19.88 -5.98 -12.03
C ASN A 876 19.89 -5.79 -10.49
N LEU A 877 20.64 -4.81 -9.95
CA LEU A 877 20.50 -4.38 -8.55
C LEU A 877 19.33 -3.39 -8.39
N GLY A 878 18.13 -3.82 -8.78
CA GLY A 878 16.92 -3.02 -8.65
C GLY A 878 16.37 -3.07 -7.21
N PHE A 879 16.28 -1.90 -6.58
CA PHE A 879 15.54 -1.58 -5.35
C PHE A 879 16.22 -1.84 -3.99
N LEU A 880 17.19 -0.99 -3.68
CA LEU A 880 17.48 -0.56 -2.31
C LEU A 880 16.45 0.53 -1.90
N SER A 881 15.40 0.15 -1.16
CA SER A 881 14.47 1.12 -0.56
C SER A 881 15.05 1.63 0.77
N PHE A 882 15.66 2.81 0.77
CA PHE A 882 16.12 3.47 2.00
C PHE A 882 15.03 4.41 2.53
N LYS A 883 14.49 4.15 3.72
CA LYS A 883 13.73 5.16 4.46
C LYS A 883 14.73 6.11 5.15
N SER A 884 14.65 7.41 4.83
CA SER A 884 15.37 8.47 5.55
C SER A 884 14.84 8.57 6.98
N PRO A 885 15.70 8.76 8.00
CA PRO A 885 15.23 9.21 9.30
C PRO A 885 14.88 10.70 9.22
N GLN A 886 13.84 11.11 9.93
CA GLN A 886 13.69 12.49 10.42
C GLN A 886 14.30 12.56 11.82
#